data_AF-A0A971LNA4-F1
#
_entry.id   AF-A0A971LNA4-F1
#
_cell.length_a   1.000
_cell.length_b   1.000
_cell.length_c   1.000
_cell.angle_alpha   90.00
_cell.angle_beta   90.00
_cell.angle_gamma   90.00
#
_symmetry.space_group_name_H-M   'P 1'
#
loop_
_entity.id
_entity.type
_entity.pdbx_description
1 polymer ?
#
loop_
_entity_poly.entity_id
_entity_poly.type
_entity_poly.pdbx_seq_one_letter_code
_entity_poly.pdbx_strand_id
1 'polypeptide(L)'
;MKKTTGFLTILLMILALAPAFAKHSDAFILGTYSYISNTGKPHERAVMYRKMKELNYNSNMAETFVDNADFDAMLHEMDAWGLDVWISDKTWNPDSATNDASYAYSTCNFFRFEAEYADEKELNYGDGWDSSFWYAARNSKTMARQGRARRSLESSNGWVWQAKRGRDGEGWLFTDLSYRWPNQFGAYVRVGKEFLLLPPKNPEEAFLYVKFRFKIGATQKNLAPDEALLNFSLSGYEYTQDGHSSDLRLLTHIFEGHRQTVTNFRLNDHLLSGSGDFIELELQLPYSTLLDANLLKKDYGSDPGGMLRLVNLNPRVWWYGNCDVELDWVSIEDQNHHDLQGESGLALRANLSARMKSLQKRAPGNLSGFYLMDEPRMGQFAAHKLVQTEAHNQGIPVFGAVYDYLFPQNIIDEKSGTYYDHLEAFYRSAEPKIITPNIYPLAPNMKWSPEDSNPGPFIQDHLEQKLVRIYRESMEYRDEEEGRGFMPIVQILGSWVQKDEGDQWQTWIQAPTATQKVLLYLPLCFAPDGIFHYRFREFQDPEGYGNRAATFSRVGAESYPDPVEDPISWPAVFESNPRVFEYGKALKNLNWLGTEVIGTSKSQGKKWHKQTMLESAQVHKLKIGDYEGWVQCAWYQDEAENPWFMLVNRRANYFRPVAASEPRFVPPSELANSFPEAEPQILILRFDKKKLAAWGKNPVLFDPYEKTLYPIVNAQAQILLPAGEGRLLQLVKHSDL
;
A
#
# COMPACT_ATOMS: atom_id res chain seq x y z
N MET A 1 -32.43 51.79 -5.67
CA MET A 1 -31.50 51.70 -4.52
C MET A 1 -31.69 50.47 -3.62
N LYS A 2 -32.90 49.90 -3.41
CA LYS A 2 -33.07 48.72 -2.53
C LYS A 2 -32.54 47.37 -3.06
N LYS A 3 -32.38 47.19 -4.39
CA LYS A 3 -31.86 45.95 -4.99
C LYS A 3 -30.34 45.80 -4.90
N THR A 4 -29.61 46.92 -4.91
CA THR A 4 -28.14 46.94 -4.84
C THR A 4 -27.62 46.62 -3.44
N THR A 5 -28.36 47.02 -2.39
CA THR A 5 -28.00 46.73 -1.00
C THR A 5 -28.13 45.24 -0.68
N GLY A 6 -29.21 44.58 -1.13
CA GLY A 6 -29.40 43.14 -0.89
C GLY A 6 -28.36 42.25 -1.59
N PHE A 7 -27.92 42.62 -2.80
CA PHE A 7 -26.88 41.90 -3.52
C PHE A 7 -25.51 42.05 -2.84
N LEU A 8 -25.20 43.25 -2.32
CA LEU A 8 -23.97 43.50 -1.56
C LEU A 8 -23.95 42.75 -0.22
N THR A 9 -25.11 42.63 0.46
CA THR A 9 -25.20 41.86 1.71
C THR A 9 -25.07 40.35 1.48
N ILE A 10 -25.62 39.82 0.38
CA ILE A 10 -25.43 38.41 0.00
C ILE A 10 -23.97 38.16 -0.42
N LEU A 11 -23.35 39.06 -1.18
CA LEU A 11 -21.94 38.97 -1.55
C LEU A 11 -21.03 39.04 -0.32
N LEU A 12 -21.32 39.92 0.64
CA LEU A 12 -20.61 40.02 1.92
C LEU A 12 -20.86 38.81 2.82
N MET A 13 -22.05 38.21 2.82
CA MET A 13 -22.29 36.93 3.51
C MET A 13 -21.57 35.77 2.84
N ILE A 14 -21.53 35.70 1.50
CA ILE A 14 -20.76 34.68 0.75
C ILE A 14 -19.26 34.87 0.97
N LEU A 15 -18.75 36.11 0.97
CA LEU A 15 -17.36 36.43 1.29
C LEU A 15 -17.01 36.22 2.77
N ALA A 16 -17.97 36.36 3.69
CA ALA A 16 -17.80 36.06 5.11
C ALA A 16 -17.98 34.56 5.45
N LEU A 17 -18.64 33.79 4.57
CA LEU A 17 -18.74 32.32 4.65
C LEU A 17 -17.58 31.61 3.93
N ALA A 18 -16.83 32.31 3.07
CA ALA A 18 -15.77 31.73 2.23
C ALA A 18 -14.44 31.39 2.94
N PRO A 19 -14.11 31.86 4.16
CA PRO A 19 -13.07 31.23 4.96
C PRO A 19 -13.72 30.39 6.06
N ALA A 20 -14.65 29.50 5.70
CA ALA A 20 -14.80 28.27 6.47
C ALA A 20 -13.54 27.43 6.19
N PHE A 21 -12.44 27.76 6.90
CA PHE A 21 -11.12 27.13 6.92
C PHE A 21 -10.82 26.21 5.72
N ALA A 22 -10.57 26.80 4.54
CA ALA A 22 -10.02 26.04 3.43
C ALA A 22 -8.62 25.55 3.83
N LYS A 23 -8.35 24.27 3.61
CA LYS A 23 -7.06 23.65 3.93
C LYS A 23 -6.00 24.13 2.95
N HIS A 24 -4.74 24.19 3.38
CA HIS A 24 -3.62 24.62 2.53
C HIS A 24 -3.39 23.67 1.34
N SER A 25 -3.87 22.44 1.47
CA SER A 25 -3.74 21.33 0.52
C SER A 25 -5.02 21.04 -0.29
N ASP A 26 -6.08 21.83 -0.14
CA ASP A 26 -7.35 21.64 -0.88
C ASP A 26 -7.16 21.65 -2.41
N ALA A 27 -6.22 22.46 -2.91
CA ALA A 27 -5.97 22.56 -4.35
C ALA A 27 -5.25 21.32 -4.91
N PHE A 28 -4.25 20.83 -4.19
CA PHE A 28 -3.48 19.61 -4.46
C PHE A 28 -2.60 19.31 -3.25
N ILE A 29 -2.55 18.06 -2.80
CA ILE A 29 -1.67 17.69 -1.69
C ILE A 29 -0.26 17.47 -2.24
N LEU A 30 0.71 18.23 -1.73
CA LEU A 30 2.13 17.95 -1.91
C LEU A 30 2.76 17.91 -0.52
N GLY A 31 2.96 16.69 -0.02
CA GLY A 31 3.33 16.48 1.37
C GLY A 31 4.54 15.60 1.58
N THR A 32 4.91 15.44 2.85
CA THR A 32 5.93 14.51 3.28
C THR A 32 5.32 13.40 4.13
N TYR A 33 5.69 12.16 3.84
CA TYR A 33 5.45 11.02 4.70
C TYR A 33 6.59 10.95 5.72
N SER A 34 6.53 11.85 6.71
CA SER A 34 7.56 12.06 7.72
C SER A 34 6.93 12.43 9.04
N TYR A 35 7.22 11.65 10.06
CA TYR A 35 6.57 11.79 11.35
C TYR A 35 7.20 12.90 12.17
N ILE A 36 6.42 13.95 12.43
CA ILE A 36 6.77 14.94 13.45
C ILE A 36 6.07 14.53 14.75
N SER A 37 6.85 14.39 15.82
CA SER A 37 6.33 14.10 17.14
C SER A 37 6.06 15.40 17.92
N ASN A 38 5.15 15.32 18.87
CA ASN A 38 4.77 16.42 19.76
C ASN A 38 5.63 16.49 21.04
N THR A 39 6.87 15.99 21.02
CA THR A 39 7.71 15.73 22.21
C THR A 39 8.52 16.93 22.75
N GLY A 40 7.97 18.14 22.81
CA GLY A 40 8.63 19.23 23.57
C GLY A 40 9.84 19.90 22.92
N LYS A 41 10.01 19.81 21.59
CA LYS A 41 11.17 20.39 20.86
C LYS A 41 10.76 21.46 19.81
N PRO A 42 10.19 22.60 20.23
CA PRO A 42 9.61 23.59 19.31
C PRO A 42 10.63 24.21 18.34
N HIS A 43 11.88 24.44 18.78
CA HIS A 43 12.93 24.98 17.90
C HIS A 43 13.23 24.05 16.72
N GLU A 44 13.42 22.75 16.99
CA GLU A 44 13.69 21.76 15.94
C GLU A 44 12.51 21.68 14.95
N ARG A 45 11.26 21.67 15.45
CA ARG A 45 10.07 21.67 14.60
C ARG A 45 10.01 22.90 13.69
N ALA A 46 10.31 24.08 14.21
CA ALA A 46 10.29 25.32 13.42
C ALA A 46 11.31 25.31 12.27
N VAL A 47 12.50 24.72 12.48
CA VAL A 47 13.49 24.54 11.40
C VAL A 47 12.96 23.57 10.33
N MET A 48 12.32 22.48 10.75
CA MET A 48 11.69 21.53 9.83
C MET A 48 10.59 22.18 8.99
N TYR A 49 9.68 22.94 9.61
CA TYR A 49 8.59 23.61 8.91
C TYR A 49 9.09 24.61 7.87
N ARG A 50 10.12 25.39 8.22
CA ARG A 50 10.76 26.32 7.27
C ARG A 50 11.30 25.59 6.05
N LYS A 51 12.07 24.52 6.25
CA LYS A 51 12.64 23.75 5.14
C LYS A 51 11.57 23.04 4.31
N MET A 52 10.50 22.55 4.94
CA MET A 52 9.35 22.01 4.21
C MET A 52 8.70 23.08 3.34
N LYS A 53 8.58 24.31 3.84
CA LYS A 53 8.01 25.43 3.09
C LYS A 53 8.90 25.88 1.93
N GLU A 54 10.21 25.89 2.12
CA GLU A 54 11.21 26.15 1.06
C GLU A 54 11.09 25.16 -0.10
N LEU A 55 10.75 23.90 0.20
CA LEU A 55 10.47 22.86 -0.81
C LEU A 55 9.00 22.81 -1.27
N ASN A 56 8.21 23.86 -0.99
CA ASN A 56 6.83 24.01 -1.42
C ASN A 56 5.85 22.92 -0.94
N TYR A 57 6.14 22.25 0.18
CA TYR A 57 5.17 21.32 0.79
C TYR A 57 4.04 22.08 1.48
N ASN A 58 2.85 21.47 1.48
CA ASN A 58 1.64 21.97 2.14
C ASN A 58 0.96 20.93 3.05
N SER A 59 1.56 19.75 3.23
CA SER A 59 1.04 18.72 4.13
C SER A 59 2.15 17.86 4.75
N ASN A 60 1.93 17.36 5.97
CA ASN A 60 2.83 16.39 6.61
C ASN A 60 2.09 15.44 7.58
N MET A 61 2.76 14.35 7.98
CA MET A 61 2.30 13.44 9.02
C MET A 61 2.70 13.91 10.43
N ALA A 62 1.84 13.68 11.42
CA ALA A 62 2.15 13.90 12.83
C ALA A 62 1.74 12.69 13.67
N GLU A 63 2.50 12.40 14.73
CA GLU A 63 2.19 11.31 15.66
C GLU A 63 1.64 11.86 16.98
N THR A 64 0.68 11.12 17.54
CA THR A 64 0.21 11.34 18.91
C THR A 64 0.53 10.14 19.78
N PHE A 65 0.98 10.40 21.01
CA PHE A 65 1.32 9.39 22.02
C PHE A 65 0.52 9.63 23.30
N VAL A 66 0.73 8.86 24.37
CA VAL A 66 -0.01 9.03 25.62
C VAL A 66 0.16 10.42 26.24
N ASP A 67 1.38 10.98 26.23
CA ASP A 67 1.68 12.21 26.98
C ASP A 67 1.20 13.50 26.31
N ASN A 68 1.03 13.53 24.98
CA ASN A 68 0.40 14.54 24.11
C ASN A 68 0.49 16.06 24.49
N ALA A 69 1.45 16.48 25.31
CA ALA A 69 1.40 17.77 26.01
C ALA A 69 1.40 18.99 25.07
N ASP A 70 2.15 18.94 23.96
CA ASP A 70 2.30 20.05 23.01
C ASP A 70 1.49 19.88 21.71
N PHE A 71 0.54 18.93 21.67
CA PHE A 71 -0.14 18.59 20.43
C PHE A 71 -0.89 19.78 19.81
N ASP A 72 -1.62 20.56 20.60
CA ASP A 72 -2.41 21.70 20.11
C ASP A 72 -1.49 22.80 19.56
N ALA A 73 -0.41 23.10 20.31
CA ALA A 73 0.60 24.05 19.88
C ALA A 73 1.24 23.63 18.56
N MET A 74 1.58 22.35 18.40
CA MET A 74 2.14 21.81 17.15
C MET A 74 1.16 21.96 15.97
N LEU A 75 -0.14 21.69 16.15
CA LEU A 75 -1.13 21.87 15.09
C LEU A 75 -1.25 23.34 14.65
N HIS A 76 -1.24 24.27 15.61
CA HIS A 76 -1.24 25.71 15.34
C HIS A 76 0.06 26.18 14.68
N GLU A 77 1.22 25.67 15.09
CA GLU A 77 2.51 25.94 14.44
C GLU A 77 2.48 25.49 12.97
N MET A 78 2.02 24.28 12.69
CA MET A 78 1.93 23.75 11.33
C MET A 78 1.00 24.58 10.44
N ASP A 79 -0.18 24.96 10.96
CA ASP A 79 -1.12 25.84 10.23
C ASP A 79 -0.49 27.19 9.90
N ALA A 80 0.24 27.81 10.85
CA ALA A 80 0.93 29.08 10.64
C ALA A 80 2.02 29.01 9.56
N TRP A 81 2.60 27.82 9.32
CA TRP A 81 3.55 27.56 8.23
C TRP A 81 2.87 27.11 6.92
N GLY A 82 1.54 27.03 6.89
CA GLY A 82 0.76 26.60 5.74
C GLY A 82 0.85 25.10 5.48
N LEU A 83 0.90 24.30 6.54
CA LEU A 83 0.97 22.85 6.50
C LEU A 83 -0.30 22.24 7.12
N ASP A 84 -0.98 21.42 6.32
CA ASP A 84 -2.01 20.54 6.83
C ASP A 84 -1.43 19.25 7.40
N VAL A 85 -2.18 18.61 8.29
CA VAL A 85 -1.71 17.51 9.11
C VAL A 85 -2.52 16.26 8.85
N TRP A 86 -1.85 15.12 8.80
CA TRP A 86 -2.47 13.80 8.93
C TRP A 86 -1.99 13.16 10.23
N ILE A 87 -2.91 12.72 11.09
CA ILE A 87 -2.57 12.19 12.40
C ILE A 87 -2.41 10.67 12.34
N SER A 88 -1.22 10.17 12.67
CA SER A 88 -1.04 8.79 13.11
C SER A 88 -1.34 8.70 14.61
N ASP A 89 -2.54 8.24 14.94
CA ASP A 89 -3.00 8.17 16.32
C ASP A 89 -2.47 6.92 17.03
N LYS A 90 -1.23 7.01 17.54
CA LYS A 90 -0.52 5.93 18.25
C LYS A 90 -0.76 5.93 19.76
N THR A 91 -1.84 6.56 20.23
CA THR A 91 -2.16 6.61 21.67
C THR A 91 -2.74 5.29 22.14
N TRP A 92 -1.91 4.26 22.24
CA TRP A 92 -2.29 2.94 22.75
C TRP A 92 -1.52 2.59 24.01
N ASN A 93 -2.23 2.15 25.03
CA ASN A 93 -1.66 1.64 26.27
C ASN A 93 -2.53 0.49 26.81
N PRO A 94 -2.06 -0.77 26.82
CA PRO A 94 -2.88 -1.90 27.29
C PRO A 94 -3.38 -1.75 28.74
N ASP A 95 -2.77 -0.89 29.57
CA ASP A 95 -3.13 -0.66 30.96
C ASP A 95 -4.20 0.44 31.19
N SER A 96 -4.55 1.22 30.16
CA SER A 96 -5.51 2.33 30.29
C SER A 96 -6.88 1.98 29.69
N ALA A 97 -7.94 2.47 30.33
CA ALA A 97 -9.33 2.25 29.91
C ALA A 97 -9.78 3.15 28.74
N THR A 98 -8.92 4.03 28.22
CA THR A 98 -9.28 5.06 27.23
C THR A 98 -8.37 5.06 26.00
N ASN A 99 -8.18 3.90 25.36
CA ASN A 99 -7.25 3.73 24.22
C ASN A 99 -7.94 3.38 22.90
N ASP A 100 -8.95 4.15 22.52
CA ASP A 100 -9.69 3.92 21.28
C ASP A 100 -8.99 4.53 20.05
N ALA A 101 -7.69 4.28 19.90
CA ALA A 101 -6.83 4.93 18.92
C ALA A 101 -6.92 4.27 17.53
N SER A 102 -7.00 5.09 16.49
CA SER A 102 -7.28 4.60 15.13
C SER A 102 -6.17 3.71 14.57
N TYR A 103 -4.91 4.05 14.86
CA TYR A 103 -3.77 3.25 14.41
C TYR A 103 -3.82 1.85 15.03
N ALA A 104 -4.04 1.76 16.34
CA ALA A 104 -4.11 0.50 17.07
C ALA A 104 -5.28 -0.39 16.60
N TYR A 105 -6.49 0.17 16.45
CA TYR A 105 -7.60 -0.64 15.94
C TYR A 105 -7.43 -1.08 14.50
N SER A 106 -6.67 -0.35 13.68
CA SER A 106 -6.34 -0.82 12.33
C SER A 106 -5.29 -1.94 12.28
N THR A 107 -4.67 -2.32 13.39
CA THR A 107 -3.72 -3.45 13.47
C THR A 107 -4.37 -4.78 13.88
N CYS A 108 -5.66 -4.77 14.23
CA CYS A 108 -6.38 -5.97 14.66
C CYS A 108 -6.52 -6.98 13.51
N ASN A 109 -6.66 -8.27 13.84
CA ASN A 109 -6.54 -9.34 12.86
C ASN A 109 -7.82 -10.17 12.70
N PHE A 110 -8.21 -10.40 11.45
CA PHE A 110 -9.20 -11.37 11.04
C PHE A 110 -8.90 -11.87 9.62
N PHE A 111 -8.87 -13.19 9.43
CA PHE A 111 -8.80 -13.78 8.11
C PHE A 111 -9.60 -15.08 8.03
N ARG A 112 -10.30 -15.28 6.91
CA ARG A 112 -11.02 -16.51 6.59
C ARG A 112 -10.27 -17.29 5.51
N PHE A 113 -10.04 -18.57 5.78
CA PHE A 113 -9.42 -19.53 4.90
C PHE A 113 -10.48 -20.50 4.36
N GLU A 114 -10.90 -20.30 3.12
CA GLU A 114 -11.78 -21.22 2.39
C GLU A 114 -11.14 -22.63 2.29
N ALA A 115 -11.90 -23.68 2.60
CA ALA A 115 -11.36 -25.01 2.83
C ALA A 115 -11.04 -25.78 1.55
N GLU A 116 -11.66 -25.43 0.43
CA GLU A 116 -11.53 -26.12 -0.85
C GLU A 116 -10.13 -26.00 -1.48
N TYR A 117 -9.38 -24.96 -1.14
CA TYR A 117 -8.03 -24.72 -1.68
C TYR A 117 -7.01 -25.69 -1.07
N ALA A 118 -6.63 -26.70 -1.85
CA ALA A 118 -5.63 -27.72 -1.47
C ALA A 118 -4.31 -27.61 -2.23
N ASP A 119 -4.27 -26.84 -3.32
CA ASP A 119 -3.11 -26.63 -4.19
C ASP A 119 -3.28 -25.33 -5.02
N GLU A 120 -2.41 -25.13 -6.01
CA GLU A 120 -2.40 -23.95 -6.90
C GLU A 120 -3.56 -23.94 -7.91
N LYS A 121 -4.31 -25.04 -8.04
CA LYS A 121 -5.33 -25.14 -9.09
C LYS A 121 -6.48 -24.20 -8.81
N GLU A 122 -6.97 -23.66 -9.90
CA GLU A 122 -8.15 -22.82 -9.93
C GLU A 122 -9.44 -23.61 -9.66
N LEU A 123 -10.36 -23.07 -8.86
CA LEU A 123 -11.69 -23.65 -8.61
C LEU A 123 -12.81 -22.77 -9.15
N ASN A 124 -12.68 -21.46 -8.95
CA ASN A 124 -13.45 -20.41 -9.61
C ASN A 124 -12.57 -19.72 -10.65
N TYR A 125 -13.11 -19.44 -11.83
CA TYR A 125 -12.38 -18.72 -12.87
C TYR A 125 -11.83 -17.39 -12.35
N GLY A 126 -10.53 -17.17 -12.52
CA GLY A 126 -9.74 -16.06 -11.98
C GLY A 126 -9.00 -16.37 -10.68
N ASP A 127 -9.49 -17.30 -9.83
CA ASP A 127 -8.98 -17.41 -8.45
C ASP A 127 -7.54 -17.93 -8.36
N GLY A 128 -7.04 -18.63 -9.39
CA GLY A 128 -5.65 -19.09 -9.45
C GLY A 128 -4.64 -17.94 -9.59
N TRP A 129 -5.13 -16.75 -9.93
CA TRP A 129 -4.36 -15.53 -10.20
C TRP A 129 -4.71 -14.37 -9.26
N ASP A 130 -5.73 -14.54 -8.42
CA ASP A 130 -6.21 -13.50 -7.51
C ASP A 130 -5.47 -13.58 -6.18
N SER A 131 -4.69 -12.53 -5.91
CA SER A 131 -3.85 -12.39 -4.72
C SER A 131 -4.62 -12.48 -3.39
N SER A 132 -5.95 -12.35 -3.41
CA SER A 132 -6.81 -12.53 -2.21
C SER A 132 -6.88 -13.99 -1.74
N PHE A 133 -6.68 -14.97 -2.64
CA PHE A 133 -6.72 -16.41 -2.36
C PHE A 133 -5.31 -17.02 -2.27
N TRP A 134 -4.41 -16.33 -1.58
CA TRP A 134 -2.98 -16.64 -1.46
C TRP A 134 -2.64 -17.86 -0.59
N TYR A 135 -3.64 -18.54 -0.01
CA TYR A 135 -3.48 -19.62 0.97
C TYR A 135 -4.03 -20.94 0.44
N ALA A 136 -3.57 -22.05 1.03
CA ALA A 136 -4.14 -23.37 0.84
C ALA A 136 -3.86 -24.27 2.06
N ALA A 137 -4.83 -25.11 2.41
CA ALA A 137 -4.63 -26.24 3.29
C ALA A 137 -4.07 -27.41 2.45
N ARG A 138 -2.74 -27.45 2.32
CA ARG A 138 -2.06 -28.30 1.33
C ARG A 138 -1.98 -29.76 1.76
N ASN A 139 -2.05 -30.64 0.76
CA ASN A 139 -1.67 -32.04 0.92
C ASN A 139 -0.16 -32.17 1.10
N SER A 140 0.28 -32.97 2.08
CA SER A 140 1.68 -33.36 2.23
C SER A 140 1.83 -34.88 2.22
N LYS A 141 3.06 -35.37 2.01
CA LYS A 141 3.34 -36.82 2.05
C LYS A 141 2.99 -37.46 3.39
N THR A 142 3.09 -36.68 4.47
CA THR A 142 2.86 -37.14 5.84
C THR A 142 1.45 -36.82 6.34
N MET A 143 0.71 -35.97 5.63
CA MET A 143 -0.62 -35.50 6.01
C MET A 143 -1.47 -35.23 4.76
N ALA A 144 -1.99 -36.31 4.18
CA ALA A 144 -2.87 -36.25 3.03
C ALA A 144 -4.32 -35.98 3.47
N ARG A 145 -5.00 -35.09 2.75
CA ARG A 145 -6.42 -34.78 2.93
C ARG A 145 -7.29 -35.86 2.29
N GLN A 146 -8.38 -36.19 2.96
CA GLN A 146 -9.44 -37.08 2.49
C GLN A 146 -10.60 -36.27 1.94
N GLY A 147 -11.21 -36.74 0.85
CA GLY A 147 -12.27 -36.01 0.15
C GLY A 147 -11.76 -35.15 -1.00
N ARG A 148 -12.57 -34.18 -1.43
CA ARG A 148 -12.26 -33.26 -2.54
C ARG A 148 -13.13 -32.01 -2.53
N ALA A 149 -12.67 -30.97 -3.21
CA ALA A 149 -13.48 -29.79 -3.50
C ALA A 149 -14.77 -30.16 -4.25
N ARG A 150 -15.91 -29.61 -3.83
CA ARG A 150 -17.21 -29.77 -4.48
C ARG A 150 -18.03 -28.50 -4.40
N ARG A 151 -18.75 -28.18 -5.49
CA ARG A 151 -19.71 -27.07 -5.52
C ARG A 151 -20.80 -27.25 -4.45
N SER A 152 -21.06 -26.20 -3.69
CA SER A 152 -22.17 -26.08 -2.75
C SER A 152 -22.68 -24.65 -2.77
N LEU A 153 -23.98 -24.44 -2.98
CA LEU A 153 -24.54 -23.09 -3.14
C LEU A 153 -24.69 -22.33 -1.81
N GLU A 154 -24.70 -23.05 -0.70
CA GLU A 154 -24.89 -22.51 0.66
C GLU A 154 -23.55 -22.15 1.36
N SER A 155 -22.43 -22.35 0.65
CA SER A 155 -21.07 -22.16 1.15
C SER A 155 -20.53 -20.78 0.79
N SER A 156 -19.51 -20.28 1.51
CA SER A 156 -19.06 -18.88 1.37
C SER A 156 -18.50 -18.55 -0.01
N ASN A 157 -17.77 -19.47 -0.62
CA ASN A 157 -17.13 -19.28 -1.93
C ASN A 157 -17.73 -20.17 -3.03
N GLY A 158 -18.93 -20.71 -2.80
CA GLY A 158 -19.62 -21.62 -3.73
C GLY A 158 -18.99 -23.01 -3.85
N TRP A 159 -18.00 -23.32 -3.02
CA TRP A 159 -17.33 -24.61 -2.88
C TRP A 159 -17.21 -25.00 -1.41
N VAL A 160 -17.04 -26.31 -1.18
CA VAL A 160 -16.68 -26.91 0.11
C VAL A 160 -15.65 -28.00 -0.13
N TRP A 161 -14.90 -28.36 0.91
CA TRP A 161 -14.17 -29.62 0.93
C TRP A 161 -15.10 -30.74 1.43
N GLN A 162 -15.48 -31.66 0.55
CA GLN A 162 -16.43 -32.75 0.85
C GLN A 162 -15.72 -34.09 1.02
N ALA A 163 -16.06 -34.82 2.09
CA ALA A 163 -15.77 -36.23 2.26
C ALA A 163 -17.06 -37.03 2.47
N LYS A 164 -17.16 -38.21 1.87
CA LYS A 164 -18.37 -39.06 1.90
C LYS A 164 -18.13 -40.41 2.54
N ARG A 165 -19.01 -40.75 3.48
CA ARG A 165 -19.02 -42.06 4.14
C ARG A 165 -19.17 -43.19 3.13
N GLY A 166 -18.37 -44.23 3.30
CA GLY A 166 -18.39 -45.43 2.44
C GLY A 166 -17.79 -45.22 1.04
N ARG A 167 -17.30 -44.00 0.73
CA ARG A 167 -16.57 -43.70 -0.50
C ARG A 167 -15.14 -43.30 -0.22
N ASP A 168 -14.96 -42.34 0.67
CA ASP A 168 -13.66 -41.82 1.07
C ASP A 168 -13.22 -42.49 2.38
N GLY A 169 -11.91 -42.61 2.61
CA GLY A 169 -11.37 -43.17 3.86
C GLY A 169 -11.37 -42.14 4.98
N GLU A 170 -11.39 -42.59 6.24
CA GLU A 170 -11.20 -41.69 7.38
C GLU A 170 -9.85 -40.95 7.29
N GLY A 171 -9.79 -39.72 7.81
CA GLY A 171 -8.56 -38.94 7.79
C GLY A 171 -8.76 -37.42 7.86
N TRP A 172 -7.70 -36.69 7.51
CA TRP A 172 -7.69 -35.23 7.59
C TRP A 172 -8.60 -34.59 6.54
N LEU A 173 -9.52 -33.72 6.94
CA LEU A 173 -10.26 -32.84 6.03
C LEU A 173 -9.52 -31.52 5.78
N PHE A 174 -8.79 -31.05 6.79
CA PHE A 174 -8.05 -29.80 6.77
C PHE A 174 -6.71 -29.99 7.49
N THR A 175 -5.64 -29.53 6.86
CA THR A 175 -4.25 -29.75 7.24
C THR A 175 -3.53 -28.42 7.41
N ASP A 176 -2.20 -28.43 7.37
CA ASP A 176 -1.39 -27.24 7.55
C ASP A 176 -1.70 -26.15 6.52
N LEU A 177 -1.83 -24.93 7.03
CA LEU A 177 -2.00 -23.73 6.23
C LEU A 177 -0.64 -23.28 5.69
N SER A 178 -0.61 -23.05 4.39
CA SER A 178 0.56 -22.53 3.69
C SER A 178 0.13 -21.60 2.56
N TYR A 179 1.11 -20.88 2.02
CA TYR A 179 0.91 -20.12 0.80
C TYR A 179 0.50 -21.08 -0.31
N ARG A 180 -0.49 -20.67 -1.09
CA ARG A 180 -0.99 -21.40 -2.24
C ARG A 180 0.10 -21.57 -3.28
N TRP A 181 0.90 -20.53 -3.48
CA TRP A 181 1.98 -20.49 -4.46
C TRP A 181 3.36 -20.63 -3.80
N PRO A 182 4.35 -21.22 -4.50
CA PRO A 182 5.70 -21.35 -3.98
C PRO A 182 6.40 -19.98 -3.96
N ASN A 183 7.36 -19.86 -3.05
CA ASN A 183 8.27 -18.73 -3.08
C ASN A 183 9.33 -18.89 -4.19
N GLN A 184 10.18 -17.87 -4.38
CA GLN A 184 11.29 -17.87 -5.35
C GLN A 184 12.31 -19.02 -5.18
N PHE A 185 12.28 -19.74 -4.05
CA PHE A 185 13.11 -20.91 -3.78
C PHE A 185 12.35 -22.24 -3.96
N GLY A 186 11.11 -22.21 -4.47
CA GLY A 186 10.26 -23.37 -4.67
C GLY A 186 9.57 -23.91 -3.41
N ALA A 187 9.61 -23.18 -2.29
CA ALA A 187 9.03 -23.61 -1.02
C ALA A 187 7.66 -22.96 -0.75
N TYR A 188 6.72 -23.74 -0.24
CA TYR A 188 5.44 -23.22 0.26
C TYR A 188 5.62 -22.72 1.70
N VAL A 189 5.41 -21.42 1.89
CA VAL A 189 5.61 -20.75 3.18
C VAL A 189 4.43 -21.09 4.10
N ARG A 190 4.70 -21.46 5.36
CA ARG A 190 3.64 -21.71 6.35
C ARG A 190 2.99 -20.39 6.79
N VAL A 191 1.67 -20.42 7.00
CA VAL A 191 0.93 -19.23 7.46
C VAL A 191 1.27 -18.92 8.92
N GLY A 192 1.44 -17.63 9.21
CA GLY A 192 1.66 -17.11 10.56
C GLY A 192 2.11 -15.66 10.54
N LYS A 193 3.18 -15.36 9.78
CA LYS A 193 3.79 -14.03 9.76
C LYS A 193 2.85 -12.93 9.25
N GLU A 194 1.72 -13.28 8.67
CA GLU A 194 0.68 -12.36 8.21
C GLU A 194 -0.10 -11.72 9.36
N PHE A 195 0.04 -12.24 10.58
CA PHE A 195 -0.64 -11.76 11.78
C PHE A 195 0.34 -11.02 12.69
N LEU A 196 0.11 -9.72 12.88
CA LEU A 196 0.78 -8.87 13.85
C LEU A 196 -0.22 -8.40 14.87
N LEU A 197 0.02 -8.71 16.14
CA LEU A 197 -0.94 -8.56 17.21
C LEU A 197 -0.44 -7.54 18.23
N LEU A 198 -1.37 -6.74 18.76
CA LEU A 198 -1.06 -5.90 19.91
C LEU A 198 -0.82 -6.77 21.14
N PRO A 199 0.17 -6.44 21.98
CA PRO A 199 0.38 -7.15 23.23
C PRO A 199 -0.85 -6.92 24.15
N PRO A 200 -1.47 -7.99 24.66
CA PRO A 200 -2.58 -7.85 25.59
C PRO A 200 -2.07 -7.49 26.99
N LYS A 201 -2.96 -6.91 27.80
CA LYS A 201 -2.69 -6.68 29.24
C LYS A 201 -2.47 -7.99 29.99
N ASN A 202 -3.33 -8.97 29.74
CA ASN A 202 -3.26 -10.31 30.34
C ASN A 202 -3.27 -11.38 29.24
N PRO A 203 -2.11 -11.99 28.90
CA PRO A 203 -2.03 -13.03 27.88
C PRO A 203 -2.83 -14.31 28.18
N GLU A 204 -3.23 -14.57 29.44
CA GLU A 204 -4.07 -15.73 29.77
C GLU A 204 -5.56 -15.51 29.50
N GLU A 205 -5.99 -14.24 29.42
CA GLU A 205 -7.38 -13.81 29.20
C GLU A 205 -7.59 -13.20 27.81
N ALA A 206 -6.55 -13.20 26.96
CA ALA A 206 -6.63 -12.76 25.57
C ALA A 206 -6.48 -13.97 24.64
N PHE A 207 -7.34 -14.04 23.63
CA PHE A 207 -7.47 -15.23 22.78
C PHE A 207 -7.27 -14.92 21.30
N LEU A 208 -6.72 -15.90 20.59
CA LEU A 208 -7.04 -16.09 19.18
C LEU A 208 -8.29 -16.97 19.11
N TYR A 209 -9.29 -16.51 18.38
CA TYR A 209 -10.50 -17.26 18.10
C TYR A 209 -10.31 -17.99 16.76
N VAL A 210 -10.41 -19.33 16.80
CA VAL A 210 -10.36 -20.17 15.61
C VAL A 210 -11.72 -20.79 15.39
N LYS A 211 -12.40 -20.41 14.30
CA LYS A 211 -13.74 -20.89 13.97
C LYS A 211 -13.70 -21.82 12.78
N PHE A 212 -14.49 -22.89 12.84
CA PHE A 212 -14.67 -23.86 11.77
C PHE A 212 -16.13 -23.88 11.36
N ARG A 213 -16.43 -23.70 10.07
CA ARG A 213 -17.78 -23.85 9.53
C ARG A 213 -17.89 -25.13 8.72
N PHE A 214 -18.76 -26.04 9.14
CA PHE A 214 -18.93 -27.35 8.50
C PHE A 214 -20.37 -27.85 8.57
N LYS A 215 -20.71 -28.82 7.73
CA LYS A 215 -22.03 -29.47 7.67
C LYS A 215 -21.86 -30.97 7.72
N ILE A 216 -22.69 -31.62 8.55
CA ILE A 216 -22.72 -33.07 8.71
C ILE A 216 -23.95 -33.64 8.02
N GLY A 217 -23.77 -34.74 7.30
CA GLY A 217 -24.86 -35.49 6.67
C GLY A 217 -24.69 -37.00 6.83
N ALA A 218 -25.72 -37.76 6.45
CA ALA A 218 -25.67 -39.21 6.27
C ALA A 218 -24.87 -40.02 7.33
N THR A 219 -25.06 -39.69 8.61
CA THR A 219 -24.41 -40.36 9.75
C THR A 219 -24.66 -41.87 9.76
N GLN A 220 -23.66 -42.64 10.19
CA GLN A 220 -23.76 -44.09 10.33
C GLN A 220 -24.86 -44.46 11.32
N LYS A 221 -25.60 -45.53 11.01
CA LYS A 221 -26.65 -46.05 11.89
C LYS A 221 -26.02 -46.69 13.13
N ASN A 222 -26.69 -46.56 14.28
CA ASN A 222 -26.31 -47.16 15.56
C ASN A 222 -24.99 -46.66 16.17
N LEU A 223 -24.55 -45.46 15.79
CA LEU A 223 -23.48 -44.77 16.52
C LEU A 223 -23.96 -44.42 17.94
N ALA A 224 -23.07 -44.51 18.92
CA ALA A 224 -23.38 -44.06 20.27
C ALA A 224 -23.46 -42.51 20.30
N PRO A 225 -24.27 -41.90 21.19
CA PRO A 225 -24.38 -40.44 21.26
C PRO A 225 -23.03 -39.73 21.52
N ASP A 226 -22.13 -40.38 22.25
CA ASP A 226 -20.79 -39.88 22.56
C ASP A 226 -19.75 -40.20 21.48
N GLU A 227 -20.12 -40.86 20.39
CA GLU A 227 -19.17 -41.22 19.34
C GLU A 227 -18.73 -39.99 18.54
N ALA A 228 -17.42 -39.83 18.33
CA ALA A 228 -16.85 -38.68 17.65
C ALA A 228 -17.09 -38.76 16.14
N LEU A 229 -17.54 -37.65 15.55
CA LEU A 229 -17.72 -37.49 14.11
C LEU A 229 -16.53 -36.75 13.49
N LEU A 230 -16.11 -35.69 14.18
CA LEU A 230 -14.97 -34.84 13.82
C LEU A 230 -14.10 -34.57 15.03
N ASN A 231 -12.84 -34.29 14.75
CA ASN A 231 -11.82 -33.94 15.73
C ASN A 231 -11.10 -32.66 15.29
N PHE A 232 -11.08 -31.67 16.17
CA PHE A 232 -10.49 -30.37 15.93
C PHE A 232 -9.27 -30.20 16.84
N SER A 233 -8.16 -29.77 16.26
CA SER A 233 -6.93 -29.49 17.00
C SER A 233 -6.22 -28.26 16.44
N LEU A 234 -5.54 -27.54 17.32
CA LEU A 234 -4.71 -26.39 16.99
C LEU A 234 -3.25 -26.75 17.23
N SER A 235 -2.39 -26.43 16.27
CA SER A 235 -0.98 -26.83 16.36
C SER A 235 -0.06 -25.88 15.59
N GLY A 236 1.25 -26.00 15.77
CA GLY A 236 2.21 -25.23 14.99
C GLY A 236 3.63 -25.75 15.09
N TYR A 237 4.52 -25.15 14.31
CA TYR A 237 5.94 -25.46 14.26
C TYR A 237 6.74 -24.22 14.63
N GLU A 238 7.55 -24.33 15.68
CA GLU A 238 8.48 -23.28 16.06
C GLU A 238 9.45 -22.98 14.91
N TYR A 239 9.83 -21.70 14.77
CA TYR A 239 10.89 -21.29 13.84
C TYR A 239 12.22 -21.13 14.58
N THR A 240 13.23 -21.86 14.12
CA THR A 240 14.62 -21.81 14.57
C THR A 240 15.52 -21.25 13.46
N GLN A 241 16.83 -21.19 13.68
CA GLN A 241 17.77 -20.67 12.66
C GLN A 241 17.74 -21.47 11.35
N ASP A 242 17.45 -22.77 11.42
CA ASP A 242 17.40 -23.68 10.26
C ASP A 242 16.02 -23.76 9.60
N GLY A 243 15.07 -22.93 10.04
CA GLY A 243 13.68 -22.93 9.56
C GLY A 243 12.68 -23.46 10.58
N HIS A 244 11.51 -23.92 10.11
CA HIS A 244 10.53 -24.52 11.00
C HIS A 244 11.01 -25.88 11.52
N SER A 245 10.85 -26.11 12.83
CA SER A 245 11.12 -27.38 13.49
C SER A 245 10.32 -28.51 12.85
N SER A 246 10.87 -29.73 12.88
CA SER A 246 10.12 -30.95 12.55
C SER A 246 9.09 -31.31 13.62
N ASP A 247 9.26 -30.79 14.84
CA ASP A 247 8.45 -31.15 15.99
C ASP A 247 7.18 -30.32 16.03
N LEU A 248 6.05 -31.02 15.99
CA LEU A 248 4.73 -30.41 16.13
C LEU A 248 4.47 -30.01 17.59
N ARG A 249 4.07 -28.76 17.80
CA ARG A 249 3.51 -28.29 19.07
C ARG A 249 1.99 -28.36 19.00
N LEU A 250 1.39 -29.27 19.77
CA LEU A 250 -0.06 -29.30 19.98
C LEU A 250 -0.43 -28.27 21.04
N LEU A 251 -1.45 -27.45 20.77
CA LEU A 251 -1.81 -26.33 21.61
C LEU A 251 -3.01 -26.67 22.48
N THR A 252 -3.00 -26.17 23.72
CA THR A 252 -4.17 -26.23 24.59
C THR A 252 -5.10 -25.07 24.25
N HIS A 253 -6.36 -25.36 23.97
CA HIS A 253 -7.40 -24.39 23.70
C HIS A 253 -8.59 -24.59 24.64
N ILE A 254 -9.49 -23.61 24.67
CA ILE A 254 -10.72 -23.62 25.45
C ILE A 254 -11.89 -23.83 24.49
N PHE A 255 -12.78 -24.75 24.86
CA PHE A 255 -14.06 -24.97 24.20
C PHE A 255 -15.11 -25.16 25.28
N GLU A 256 -16.20 -24.39 25.24
CA GLU A 256 -17.28 -24.40 26.25
C GLU A 256 -16.75 -24.31 27.70
N GLY A 257 -15.71 -23.50 27.93
CA GLY A 257 -15.10 -23.29 29.24
C GLY A 257 -14.10 -24.38 29.68
N HIS A 258 -13.87 -25.41 28.88
CA HIS A 258 -12.95 -26.51 29.19
C HIS A 258 -11.64 -26.42 28.41
N ARG A 259 -10.50 -26.50 29.12
CA ARG A 259 -9.15 -26.58 28.53
C ARG A 259 -8.86 -27.99 28.03
N GLN A 260 -8.48 -28.11 26.76
CA GLN A 260 -8.13 -29.37 26.11
C GLN A 260 -7.22 -29.14 24.91
N THR A 261 -6.53 -30.17 24.43
CA THR A 261 -5.67 -30.08 23.23
C THR A 261 -6.38 -30.57 21.96
N VAL A 262 -7.55 -31.17 22.14
CA VAL A 262 -8.36 -31.81 21.11
C VAL A 262 -9.83 -31.63 21.47
N THR A 263 -10.64 -31.19 20.52
CA THR A 263 -12.10 -31.11 20.67
C THR A 263 -12.77 -32.09 19.73
N ASN A 264 -13.59 -32.98 20.27
CA ASN A 264 -14.38 -33.90 19.46
C ASN A 264 -15.79 -33.34 19.30
N PHE A 265 -16.25 -33.18 18.07
CA PHE A 265 -17.66 -32.95 17.76
C PHE A 265 -18.33 -34.30 17.58
N ARG A 266 -19.29 -34.61 18.44
CA ARG A 266 -19.90 -35.94 18.61
C ARG A 266 -21.27 -35.99 17.97
N LEU A 267 -21.83 -37.21 17.89
CA LEU A 267 -23.18 -37.40 17.38
C LEU A 267 -24.21 -36.59 18.17
N ASN A 268 -24.12 -36.56 19.50
CA ASN A 268 -25.05 -35.80 20.33
C ASN A 268 -25.02 -34.30 20.00
N ASP A 269 -23.84 -33.73 19.75
CA ASP A 269 -23.68 -32.32 19.37
C ASP A 269 -24.35 -32.04 18.01
N HIS A 270 -24.23 -32.97 17.07
CA HIS A 270 -24.95 -32.90 15.79
C HIS A 270 -26.46 -32.96 15.95
N LEU A 271 -26.97 -33.83 16.82
CA LEU A 271 -28.41 -33.97 17.07
C LEU A 271 -29.00 -32.71 17.73
N LEU A 272 -28.20 -32.00 18.53
CA LEU A 272 -28.59 -30.76 19.22
C LEU A 272 -28.48 -29.50 18.34
N SER A 273 -27.61 -29.50 17.33
CA SER A 273 -27.39 -28.34 16.44
C SER A 273 -28.47 -28.14 15.37
N GLY A 274 -29.42 -29.07 15.25
CA GLY A 274 -30.45 -29.04 14.22
C GLY A 274 -29.98 -29.63 12.89
N SER A 275 -30.88 -30.24 12.13
CA SER A 275 -30.50 -30.98 10.92
C SER A 275 -30.43 -30.07 9.69
N GLY A 276 -29.32 -30.14 8.95
CA GLY A 276 -29.27 -29.74 7.53
C GLY A 276 -28.55 -28.43 7.22
N ASP A 277 -28.21 -27.61 8.21
CA ASP A 277 -27.47 -26.35 8.01
C ASP A 277 -26.00 -26.47 8.38
N PHE A 278 -25.20 -25.46 8.01
CA PHE A 278 -23.83 -25.33 8.48
C PHE A 278 -23.79 -24.98 9.96
N ILE A 279 -22.84 -25.61 10.65
CA ILE A 279 -22.55 -25.47 12.07
C ILE A 279 -21.22 -24.73 12.19
N GLU A 280 -21.14 -23.82 13.16
CA GLU A 280 -19.89 -23.15 13.52
C GLU A 280 -19.41 -23.65 14.88
N LEU A 281 -18.13 -24.03 14.95
CA LEU A 281 -17.44 -24.40 16.17
C LEU A 281 -16.30 -23.40 16.40
N GLU A 282 -16.28 -22.77 17.57
CA GLU A 282 -15.26 -21.80 17.97
C GLU A 282 -14.34 -22.38 19.02
N LEU A 283 -13.03 -22.28 18.80
CA LEU A 283 -11.99 -22.60 19.77
C LEU A 283 -11.29 -21.31 20.22
N GLN A 284 -11.12 -21.13 21.52
CA GLN A 284 -10.39 -20.00 22.09
C GLN A 284 -8.97 -20.43 22.46
N LEU A 285 -7.98 -19.87 21.79
CA LEU A 285 -6.56 -20.18 21.99
C LEU A 285 -5.89 -19.07 22.81
N PRO A 286 -5.55 -19.29 24.09
CA PRO A 286 -4.92 -18.26 24.92
C PRO A 286 -3.57 -17.83 24.33
N TYR A 287 -3.29 -16.52 24.38
CA TYR A 287 -1.99 -15.99 23.94
C TYR A 287 -0.84 -16.59 24.75
N SER A 288 -1.04 -16.85 26.04
CA SER A 288 -0.06 -17.53 26.90
C SER A 288 0.35 -18.89 26.35
N THR A 289 -0.59 -19.66 25.80
CA THR A 289 -0.28 -20.97 25.19
C THR A 289 0.59 -20.84 23.95
N LEU A 290 0.37 -19.82 23.13
CA LEU A 290 1.19 -19.54 21.95
C LEU A 290 2.59 -19.05 22.32
N LEU A 291 2.70 -18.21 23.35
CA LEU A 291 3.97 -17.72 23.89
C LEU A 291 4.80 -18.88 24.45
N ASP A 292 4.20 -19.73 25.27
CA ASP A 292 4.86 -20.91 25.87
C ASP A 292 5.32 -21.91 24.80
N ALA A 293 4.56 -22.03 23.71
CA ALA A 293 4.89 -22.89 22.58
C ALA A 293 5.91 -22.26 21.60
N ASN A 294 6.39 -21.03 21.86
CA ASN A 294 7.22 -20.24 20.95
C ASN A 294 6.59 -20.04 19.55
N LEU A 295 5.26 -20.01 19.48
CA LEU A 295 4.51 -19.76 18.25
C LEU A 295 4.01 -18.31 18.15
N LEU A 296 4.17 -17.52 19.21
CA LEU A 296 3.96 -16.08 19.22
C LEU A 296 5.22 -15.46 19.84
N LYS A 297 5.83 -14.49 19.16
CA LYS A 297 7.10 -13.88 19.60
C LYS A 297 7.02 -12.36 19.48
N LYS A 298 7.80 -11.63 20.28
CA LYS A 298 7.94 -10.17 20.10
C LYS A 298 8.55 -9.87 18.73
N ASP A 299 7.93 -8.95 18.02
CA ASP A 299 8.43 -8.41 16.77
C ASP A 299 9.20 -7.13 17.08
N TYR A 300 10.53 -7.19 16.98
CA TYR A 300 11.40 -6.02 17.17
C TYR A 300 11.48 -5.13 15.91
N GLY A 301 10.42 -5.12 15.08
CA GLY A 301 10.29 -4.23 13.94
C GLY A 301 10.19 -2.75 14.38
N SER A 302 10.29 -1.84 13.41
CA SER A 302 10.43 -0.39 13.59
C SER A 302 9.25 0.34 14.26
N ASP A 303 8.20 -0.35 14.72
CA ASP A 303 7.07 0.28 15.39
C ASP A 303 7.29 0.40 16.90
N PRO A 304 7.11 1.61 17.48
CA PRO A 304 7.24 1.83 18.91
C PRO A 304 6.04 1.19 19.63
N GLY A 305 6.22 -0.04 20.12
CA GLY A 305 5.20 -0.73 20.92
C GLY A 305 5.44 -2.21 21.21
N GLY A 306 6.35 -2.87 20.49
CA GLY A 306 6.63 -4.29 20.72
C GLY A 306 5.43 -5.17 20.40
N MET A 307 4.95 -5.11 19.14
CA MET A 307 3.93 -6.02 18.63
C MET A 307 4.37 -7.48 18.80
N LEU A 308 3.39 -8.38 18.82
CA LEU A 308 3.63 -9.81 18.78
C LEU A 308 3.42 -10.30 17.34
N ARG A 309 4.33 -11.13 16.83
CA ARG A 309 4.22 -11.78 15.53
C ARG A 309 3.91 -13.25 15.72
N LEU A 310 2.84 -13.72 15.07
CA LEU A 310 2.53 -15.14 15.00
C LEU A 310 3.57 -15.83 14.10
N VAL A 311 4.19 -16.89 14.61
CA VAL A 311 5.23 -17.65 13.91
C VAL A 311 4.58 -18.67 12.97
N ASN A 312 3.68 -19.49 13.50
CA ASN A 312 2.89 -20.44 12.74
C ASN A 312 1.70 -20.95 13.56
N LEU A 313 0.53 -21.05 12.92
CA LEU A 313 -0.67 -21.68 13.48
C LEU A 313 -1.35 -22.51 12.38
N ASN A 314 -1.61 -23.78 12.67
CA ASN A 314 -2.27 -24.74 11.80
C ASN A 314 -3.50 -25.30 12.53
N PRO A 315 -4.70 -24.77 12.24
CA PRO A 315 -5.95 -25.44 12.56
C PRO A 315 -6.03 -26.75 11.77
N ARG A 316 -6.49 -27.84 12.38
CA ARG A 316 -6.63 -29.14 11.71
C ARG A 316 -7.94 -29.81 12.06
N VAL A 317 -8.48 -30.55 11.09
CA VAL A 317 -9.75 -31.28 11.22
C VAL A 317 -9.54 -32.72 10.77
N TRP A 318 -9.75 -33.68 11.67
CA TRP A 318 -9.79 -35.11 11.37
C TRP A 318 -11.23 -35.63 11.35
N TRP A 319 -11.55 -36.49 10.39
CA TRP A 319 -12.85 -37.10 10.20
C TRP A 319 -12.78 -38.62 10.38
N TYR A 320 -13.71 -39.16 11.18
CA TYR A 320 -13.74 -40.58 11.56
C TYR A 320 -14.46 -41.50 10.56
N GLY A 321 -14.76 -41.04 9.35
CA GLY A 321 -15.35 -41.89 8.30
C GLY A 321 -16.81 -42.31 8.53
N ASN A 322 -17.44 -41.86 9.62
CA ASN A 322 -18.75 -42.33 10.08
C ASN A 322 -19.93 -41.39 9.72
N CYS A 323 -19.69 -40.35 8.93
CA CYS A 323 -20.71 -39.41 8.42
C CYS A 323 -20.24 -38.75 7.11
N ASP A 324 -21.14 -38.16 6.32
CA ASP A 324 -20.74 -37.22 5.26
C ASP A 324 -20.37 -35.87 5.89
N VAL A 325 -19.33 -35.22 5.37
CA VAL A 325 -18.87 -33.91 5.84
C VAL A 325 -18.64 -32.95 4.69
N GLU A 326 -19.09 -31.72 4.86
CA GLU A 326 -18.75 -30.58 4.01
C GLU A 326 -18.11 -29.50 4.88
N LEU A 327 -16.81 -29.26 4.70
CA LEU A 327 -16.08 -28.19 5.39
C LEU A 327 -16.04 -26.96 4.47
N ASP A 328 -16.50 -25.82 4.97
CA ASP A 328 -16.59 -24.58 4.20
C ASP A 328 -15.34 -23.72 4.40
N TRP A 329 -15.10 -23.26 5.63
CA TRP A 329 -13.95 -22.43 5.93
C TRP A 329 -13.45 -22.60 7.37
N VAL A 330 -12.23 -22.12 7.58
CA VAL A 330 -11.62 -21.91 8.89
C VAL A 330 -11.24 -20.43 9.02
N SER A 331 -11.53 -19.76 10.12
CA SER A 331 -11.08 -18.37 10.35
C SER A 331 -10.17 -18.27 11.57
N ILE A 332 -9.29 -17.27 11.55
CA ILE A 332 -8.46 -16.87 12.68
C ILE A 332 -8.74 -15.40 12.95
N GLU A 333 -9.10 -15.08 14.19
CA GLU A 333 -9.48 -13.75 14.66
C GLU A 333 -8.73 -13.45 15.96
N ASP A 334 -8.23 -12.23 16.13
CA ASP A 334 -7.61 -11.81 17.39
C ASP A 334 -8.61 -11.18 18.37
N GLN A 335 -8.21 -11.06 19.63
CA GLN A 335 -9.06 -10.53 20.70
C GLN A 335 -9.62 -9.15 20.38
N ASN A 336 -8.78 -8.23 19.91
CA ASN A 336 -9.19 -6.85 19.69
C ASN A 336 -10.17 -6.74 18.51
N HIS A 337 -9.96 -7.51 17.43
CA HIS A 337 -10.93 -7.58 16.35
C HIS A 337 -12.25 -8.16 16.84
N HIS A 338 -12.21 -9.25 17.59
CA HIS A 338 -13.39 -9.89 18.16
C HIS A 338 -14.22 -8.92 19.02
N ASP A 339 -13.56 -8.15 19.88
CA ASP A 339 -14.20 -7.17 20.76
C ASP A 339 -14.85 -6.01 19.98
N LEU A 340 -14.30 -5.66 18.81
CA LEU A 340 -14.85 -4.62 17.91
C LEU A 340 -16.10 -5.08 17.14
N GLN A 341 -16.39 -6.39 17.11
CA GLN A 341 -17.53 -6.96 16.40
C GLN A 341 -18.80 -7.00 17.26
N GLY A 342 -19.94 -7.19 16.61
CA GLY A 342 -21.24 -7.38 17.26
C GLY A 342 -21.78 -6.17 18.04
N GLU A 343 -22.75 -6.42 18.92
CA GLU A 343 -23.38 -5.40 19.77
C GLU A 343 -22.41 -4.85 20.83
N SER A 344 -21.53 -5.71 21.39
CA SER A 344 -20.48 -5.31 22.34
C SER A 344 -19.49 -4.32 21.73
N GLY A 345 -19.15 -4.50 20.45
CA GLY A 345 -18.24 -3.62 19.72
C GLY A 345 -18.82 -2.26 19.36
N LEU A 346 -20.13 -2.03 19.48
CA LEU A 346 -20.74 -0.72 19.17
C LEU A 346 -20.17 0.40 20.06
N ALA A 347 -19.93 0.12 21.34
CA ALA A 347 -19.37 1.09 22.27
C ALA A 347 -17.92 1.48 21.90
N LEU A 348 -17.08 0.49 21.57
CA LEU A 348 -15.69 0.74 21.17
C LEU A 348 -15.61 1.54 19.86
N ARG A 349 -16.45 1.21 18.88
CA ARG A 349 -16.54 1.96 17.61
C ARG A 349 -17.04 3.39 17.81
N ALA A 350 -17.98 3.60 18.75
CA ALA A 350 -18.41 4.94 19.15
C ALA A 350 -17.29 5.74 19.83
N ASN A 351 -16.50 5.09 20.69
CA ASN A 351 -15.36 5.74 21.33
C ASN A 351 -14.26 6.12 20.33
N LEU A 352 -13.93 5.24 19.38
CA LEU A 352 -13.01 5.53 18.27
C LEU A 352 -13.46 6.79 17.51
N SER A 353 -14.74 6.84 17.12
CA SER A 353 -15.33 7.99 16.44
C SER A 353 -15.27 9.27 17.29
N ALA A 354 -15.56 9.16 18.59
CA ALA A 354 -15.49 10.29 19.52
C ALA A 354 -14.06 10.82 19.68
N ARG A 355 -13.07 9.92 19.70
CA ARG A 355 -11.65 10.26 19.79
C ARG A 355 -11.16 10.98 18.54
N MET A 356 -11.45 10.46 17.34
CA MET A 356 -11.09 11.14 16.08
C MET A 356 -11.69 12.55 16.02
N LYS A 357 -12.97 12.71 16.37
CA LYS A 357 -13.62 14.02 16.45
C LYS A 357 -13.00 14.93 17.50
N SER A 358 -12.59 14.39 18.63
CA SER A 358 -11.90 15.15 19.69
C SER A 358 -10.58 15.73 19.16
N LEU A 359 -9.78 14.91 18.47
CA LEU A 359 -8.53 15.36 17.85
C LEU A 359 -8.78 16.39 16.73
N GLN A 360 -9.82 16.20 15.92
CA GLN A 360 -10.21 17.17 14.89
C GLN A 360 -10.61 18.53 15.47
N LYS A 361 -11.35 18.55 16.59
CA LYS A 361 -11.77 19.80 17.27
C LYS A 361 -10.61 20.60 17.86
N ARG A 362 -9.46 19.96 18.10
CA ARG A 362 -8.26 20.61 18.63
C ARG A 362 -7.45 21.31 17.53
N ALA A 363 -7.66 20.96 16.27
CA ALA A 363 -6.99 21.58 15.14
C ALA A 363 -7.65 22.92 14.75
N PRO A 364 -6.88 23.93 14.31
CA PRO A 364 -7.42 25.19 13.77
C PRO A 364 -8.09 25.06 12.39
N GLY A 365 -8.33 23.85 11.89
CA GLY A 365 -8.90 23.58 10.56
C GLY A 365 -7.94 22.88 9.60
N ASN A 366 -6.65 22.81 9.93
CA ASN A 366 -5.60 22.20 9.11
C ASN A 366 -5.49 20.66 9.25
N LEU A 367 -6.45 19.99 9.90
CA LEU A 367 -6.43 18.52 9.98
C LEU A 367 -7.03 17.91 8.71
N SER A 368 -6.19 17.27 7.90
CA SER A 368 -6.59 16.58 6.67
C SER A 368 -7.31 15.26 6.94
N GLY A 369 -6.83 14.47 7.90
CA GLY A 369 -7.39 13.17 8.22
C GLY A 369 -6.49 12.35 9.15
N PHE A 370 -6.67 11.04 9.14
CA PHE A 370 -5.89 10.10 9.96
C PHE A 370 -5.09 9.11 9.12
N TYR A 371 -3.90 8.78 9.62
CA TYR A 371 -3.06 7.73 9.12
C TYR A 371 -3.30 6.45 9.95
N LEU A 372 -3.68 5.38 9.28
CA LEU A 372 -3.88 4.05 9.86
C LEU A 372 -2.55 3.27 9.87
N MET A 373 -2.61 1.98 10.17
CA MET A 373 -1.43 1.11 10.18
C MET A 373 -0.60 1.25 8.89
N ASP A 374 0.72 1.32 9.09
CA ASP A 374 1.68 1.29 8.00
C ASP A 374 1.85 -0.14 7.48
N GLU A 375 1.81 -0.30 6.17
CA GLU A 375 1.98 -1.59 5.47
C GLU A 375 1.13 -2.71 6.10
N PRO A 376 -0.21 -2.55 6.16
CA PRO A 376 -1.10 -3.50 6.79
C PRO A 376 -0.90 -4.88 6.17
N ARG A 377 -0.79 -5.93 7.00
CA ARG A 377 -0.71 -7.31 6.53
C ARG A 377 -2.08 -7.85 6.19
N MET A 378 -2.12 -8.99 5.49
CA MET A 378 -3.39 -9.60 5.04
C MET A 378 -4.37 -9.87 6.18
N GLY A 379 -3.88 -10.25 7.37
CA GLY A 379 -4.74 -10.42 8.55
C GLY A 379 -5.43 -9.13 9.01
N GLN A 380 -4.91 -7.96 8.63
CA GLN A 380 -5.32 -6.66 9.16
C GLN A 380 -6.24 -5.89 8.21
N PHE A 381 -6.47 -6.40 7.01
CA PHE A 381 -7.31 -5.76 5.99
C PHE A 381 -8.75 -5.55 6.47
N ALA A 382 -9.31 -6.52 7.19
CA ALA A 382 -10.66 -6.43 7.75
C ALA A 382 -10.78 -5.29 8.79
N ALA A 383 -9.78 -5.16 9.66
CA ALA A 383 -9.75 -4.10 10.66
C ALA A 383 -9.54 -2.71 10.04
N HIS A 384 -8.69 -2.61 9.00
CA HIS A 384 -8.54 -1.40 8.21
C HIS A 384 -9.89 -0.96 7.63
N LYS A 385 -10.65 -1.87 6.99
CA LYS A 385 -11.97 -1.60 6.43
C LYS A 385 -12.97 -1.13 7.49
N LEU A 386 -12.96 -1.77 8.67
CA LEU A 386 -13.83 -1.39 9.78
C LEU A 386 -13.53 0.03 10.26
N VAL A 387 -12.27 0.34 10.57
CA VAL A 387 -11.86 1.67 11.05
C VAL A 387 -12.16 2.75 10.00
N GLN A 388 -11.89 2.46 8.72
CA GLN A 388 -12.23 3.35 7.62
C GLN A 388 -13.74 3.59 7.50
N THR A 389 -14.55 2.56 7.64
CA THR A 389 -16.03 2.68 7.58
C THR A 389 -16.54 3.58 8.69
N GLU A 390 -16.06 3.38 9.93
CA GLU A 390 -16.44 4.23 11.07
C GLU A 390 -16.00 5.69 10.88
N ALA A 391 -14.78 5.92 10.37
CA ALA A 391 -14.30 7.27 10.07
C ALA A 391 -15.10 7.95 8.95
N HIS A 392 -15.41 7.21 7.88
CA HIS A 392 -16.20 7.69 6.75
C HIS A 392 -17.61 8.11 7.17
N ASN A 393 -18.25 7.36 8.07
CA ASN A 393 -19.55 7.71 8.65
C ASN A 393 -19.54 9.06 9.40
N GLN A 394 -18.35 9.53 9.80
CA GLN A 394 -18.14 10.84 10.43
C GLN A 394 -17.61 11.91 9.47
N GLY A 395 -17.44 11.60 8.18
CA GLY A 395 -16.84 12.50 7.20
C GLY A 395 -15.35 12.73 7.41
N ILE A 396 -14.65 11.76 8.02
CA ILE A 396 -13.22 11.86 8.37
C ILE A 396 -12.41 11.04 7.35
N PRO A 397 -11.53 11.68 6.55
CA PRO A 397 -10.64 10.96 5.64
C PRO A 397 -9.61 10.14 6.41
N VAL A 398 -9.34 8.93 5.93
CA VAL A 398 -8.27 8.06 6.45
C VAL A 398 -7.55 7.37 5.31
N PHE A 399 -6.27 7.04 5.52
CA PHE A 399 -5.52 6.16 4.63
C PHE A 399 -4.47 5.36 5.41
N GLY A 400 -3.99 4.27 4.81
CA GLY A 400 -2.79 3.53 5.24
C GLY A 400 -1.89 3.33 4.03
N ALA A 401 -0.57 3.44 4.20
CA ALA A 401 0.36 3.22 3.12
C ALA A 401 0.56 1.72 2.89
N VAL A 402 0.63 1.29 1.63
CA VAL A 402 0.74 -0.14 1.29
C VAL A 402 1.97 -0.37 0.41
N TYR A 403 2.83 -1.27 0.86
CA TYR A 403 4.02 -1.70 0.14
C TYR A 403 3.91 -3.13 -0.33
N ASP A 404 4.43 -3.41 -1.53
CA ASP A 404 4.46 -4.77 -2.06
C ASP A 404 5.73 -5.52 -1.60
N TYR A 405 5.70 -6.00 -0.36
CA TYR A 405 6.83 -6.70 0.27
C TYR A 405 7.01 -8.14 -0.23
N LEU A 406 6.02 -8.73 -0.89
CA LEU A 406 6.04 -10.12 -1.35
C LEU A 406 6.32 -10.27 -2.83
N PHE A 407 6.33 -9.19 -3.62
CA PHE A 407 6.76 -9.25 -5.01
C PHE A 407 8.29 -9.09 -5.13
N PRO A 408 9.00 -9.96 -5.89
CA PRO A 408 8.52 -11.12 -6.64
C PRO A 408 8.71 -12.44 -5.86
N GLN A 409 8.76 -12.38 -4.52
CA GLN A 409 9.07 -13.51 -3.66
C GLN A 409 8.08 -14.67 -3.79
N ASN A 410 6.82 -14.44 -4.17
CA ASN A 410 5.79 -15.46 -4.36
C ASN A 410 5.37 -15.54 -5.84
N ILE A 411 5.53 -16.71 -6.45
CA ILE A 411 5.40 -16.91 -7.90
C ILE A 411 4.06 -17.57 -8.23
N ILE A 412 3.16 -16.83 -8.88
CA ILE A 412 1.88 -17.37 -9.37
C ILE A 412 2.12 -18.17 -10.65
N ASP A 413 2.81 -17.57 -11.62
CA ASP A 413 3.24 -18.23 -12.85
C ASP A 413 4.55 -17.64 -13.36
N GLU A 414 5.60 -18.45 -13.28
CA GLU A 414 6.93 -18.08 -13.72
C GLU A 414 6.99 -17.79 -15.22
N LYS A 415 6.18 -18.46 -16.05
CA LYS A 415 6.23 -18.32 -17.52
C LYS A 415 5.68 -16.98 -17.99
N SER A 416 4.62 -16.50 -17.35
CA SER A 416 4.04 -15.18 -17.63
C SER A 416 4.69 -14.06 -16.81
N GLY A 417 5.53 -14.39 -15.83
CA GLY A 417 6.11 -13.41 -14.91
C GLY A 417 5.05 -12.82 -13.96
N THR A 418 4.05 -13.63 -13.59
CA THR A 418 2.98 -13.23 -12.68
C THR A 418 3.34 -13.63 -11.26
N TYR A 419 3.27 -12.67 -10.35
CA TYR A 419 3.60 -12.83 -8.92
C TYR A 419 2.41 -12.39 -8.08
N TYR A 420 2.42 -12.78 -6.82
CA TYR A 420 1.51 -12.21 -5.83
C TYR A 420 1.64 -10.68 -5.79
N ASP A 421 0.50 -10.00 -5.74
CA ASP A 421 0.41 -8.55 -5.64
C ASP A 421 -0.29 -8.14 -4.34
N HIS A 422 0.47 -7.56 -3.41
CA HIS A 422 -0.07 -7.18 -2.11
C HIS A 422 -1.09 -6.04 -2.20
N LEU A 423 -0.89 -5.11 -3.13
CA LEU A 423 -1.77 -3.97 -3.30
C LEU A 423 -3.10 -4.42 -3.91
N GLU A 424 -3.07 -5.32 -4.89
CA GLU A 424 -4.29 -5.95 -5.42
C GLU A 424 -5.11 -6.61 -4.30
N ALA A 425 -4.47 -7.44 -3.47
CA ALA A 425 -5.13 -8.10 -2.35
C ALA A 425 -5.76 -7.09 -1.37
N PHE A 426 -5.07 -5.98 -1.11
CA PHE A 426 -5.56 -4.90 -0.27
C PHE A 426 -6.77 -4.19 -0.90
N TYR A 427 -6.72 -3.86 -2.19
CA TYR A 427 -7.81 -3.17 -2.88
C TYR A 427 -9.11 -3.98 -2.85
N ARG A 428 -9.00 -5.28 -3.10
CA ARG A 428 -10.15 -6.20 -3.12
C ARG A 428 -10.73 -6.46 -1.73
N SER A 429 -9.89 -6.53 -0.71
CA SER A 429 -10.31 -6.95 0.63
C SER A 429 -10.68 -5.77 1.54
N ALA A 430 -9.81 -4.76 1.59
CA ALA A 430 -9.98 -3.61 2.47
C ALA A 430 -10.84 -2.50 1.84
N GLU A 431 -10.95 -2.47 0.51
CA GLU A 431 -11.68 -1.46 -0.27
C GLU A 431 -11.34 -0.03 0.19
N PRO A 432 -10.06 0.38 0.13
CA PRO A 432 -9.63 1.68 0.62
C PRO A 432 -10.34 2.83 -0.12
N LYS A 433 -10.75 3.86 0.61
CA LYS A 433 -11.26 5.13 0.05
C LYS A 433 -10.13 6.03 -0.40
N ILE A 434 -8.95 5.94 0.21
CA ILE A 434 -7.75 6.62 -0.25
C ILE A 434 -6.64 5.58 -0.44
N ILE A 435 -6.16 5.46 -1.68
CA ILE A 435 -5.16 4.48 -2.08
C ILE A 435 -3.78 5.16 -2.04
N THR A 436 -2.89 4.62 -1.21
CA THR A 436 -1.57 5.22 -0.95
C THR A 436 -0.47 4.18 -1.18
N PRO A 437 -0.09 3.89 -2.44
CA PRO A 437 0.99 2.95 -2.71
C PRO A 437 2.34 3.53 -2.28
N ASN A 438 3.15 2.70 -1.63
CA ASN A 438 4.38 3.10 -0.92
C ASN A 438 5.68 2.66 -1.63
N ILE A 439 5.77 2.81 -2.96
CA ILE A 439 6.75 2.06 -3.76
C ILE A 439 8.08 2.81 -3.96
N TYR A 440 9.21 2.13 -3.66
CA TYR A 440 10.57 2.63 -3.90
C TYR A 440 11.30 1.79 -4.94
N PRO A 441 11.34 2.21 -6.21
CA PRO A 441 11.76 1.35 -7.30
C PRO A 441 13.25 1.35 -7.58
N LEU A 442 14.10 2.13 -6.91
CA LEU A 442 15.53 2.18 -7.25
C LEU A 442 16.36 1.26 -6.35
N ALA A 443 16.94 0.21 -6.94
CA ALA A 443 17.80 -0.75 -6.25
C ALA A 443 19.28 -0.63 -6.67
N PRO A 444 20.24 -0.96 -5.79
CA PRO A 444 21.68 -0.81 -6.06
C PRO A 444 22.23 -1.64 -7.23
N ASN A 445 21.58 -2.74 -7.60
CA ASN A 445 22.07 -3.69 -8.61
C ASN A 445 21.54 -3.43 -10.03
N MET A 446 20.83 -2.33 -10.26
CA MET A 446 20.19 -2.04 -11.54
C MET A 446 21.16 -1.75 -12.69
N LYS A 447 20.70 -2.04 -13.90
CA LYS A 447 21.27 -1.53 -15.15
C LYS A 447 20.65 -0.18 -15.47
N TRP A 448 21.48 0.83 -15.69
CA TRP A 448 21.06 2.20 -16.04
C TRP A 448 21.05 2.41 -17.55
N SER A 449 21.74 1.56 -18.29
CA SER A 449 21.66 1.40 -19.74
C SER A 449 21.44 -0.08 -20.13
N PRO A 450 20.80 -0.38 -21.27
CA PRO A 450 20.48 -1.76 -21.68
C PRO A 450 21.71 -2.68 -21.79
N GLU A 451 22.82 -2.12 -22.26
CA GLU A 451 24.09 -2.81 -22.49
C GLU A 451 25.00 -2.84 -21.25
N ASP A 452 24.54 -2.33 -20.10
CA ASP A 452 25.32 -2.39 -18.86
C ASP A 452 25.59 -3.85 -18.46
N SER A 453 26.84 -4.11 -18.04
CA SER A 453 27.29 -5.43 -17.60
C SER A 453 26.76 -5.84 -16.22
N ASN A 454 26.08 -4.94 -15.50
CA ASN A 454 25.50 -5.22 -14.18
C ASN A 454 24.48 -6.37 -14.28
N PRO A 455 24.36 -7.26 -13.28
CA PRO A 455 23.47 -8.42 -13.37
C PRO A 455 21.98 -8.11 -13.20
N GLY A 456 21.62 -6.94 -12.68
CA GLY A 456 20.22 -6.61 -12.35
C GLY A 456 19.36 -6.18 -13.54
N PRO A 457 18.08 -5.85 -13.27
CA PRO A 457 17.15 -5.45 -14.31
C PRO A 457 17.49 -4.06 -14.87
N PHE A 458 17.12 -3.83 -16.13
CA PHE A 458 17.14 -2.50 -16.73
C PHE A 458 16.15 -1.59 -16.00
N ILE A 459 16.60 -0.41 -15.60
CA ILE A 459 15.84 0.57 -14.81
C ILE A 459 14.45 0.84 -15.41
N GLN A 460 14.34 0.92 -16.73
CA GLN A 460 13.06 1.21 -17.37
C GLN A 460 12.07 0.05 -17.27
N ASP A 461 12.53 -1.20 -17.44
CA ASP A 461 11.68 -2.37 -17.28
C ASP A 461 11.27 -2.56 -15.81
N HIS A 462 12.16 -2.22 -14.89
CA HIS A 462 11.85 -2.25 -13.46
C HIS A 462 10.80 -1.20 -13.08
N LEU A 463 10.93 0.03 -13.58
CA LEU A 463 9.93 1.09 -13.38
C LEU A 463 8.56 0.71 -13.95
N GLU A 464 8.50 0.01 -15.10
CA GLU A 464 7.24 -0.52 -15.64
C GLU A 464 6.56 -1.48 -14.66
N GLN A 465 7.30 -2.48 -14.19
CA GLN A 465 6.76 -3.56 -13.37
C GLN A 465 6.41 -3.12 -11.95
N LYS A 466 7.31 -2.36 -11.32
CA LYS A 466 7.19 -1.99 -9.91
C LYS A 466 6.41 -0.71 -9.69
N LEU A 467 6.45 0.27 -10.60
CA LEU A 467 5.88 1.59 -10.32
C LEU A 467 4.71 1.93 -11.24
N VAL A 468 4.91 1.94 -12.56
CA VAL A 468 3.91 2.37 -13.55
C VAL A 468 2.69 1.45 -13.55
N ARG A 469 2.88 0.14 -13.43
CA ARG A 469 1.79 -0.83 -13.26
C ARG A 469 0.91 -0.48 -12.05
N ILE A 470 1.54 -0.32 -10.88
CA ILE A 470 0.85 -0.02 -9.62
C ILE A 470 0.10 1.31 -9.69
N TYR A 471 0.71 2.36 -10.24
CA TYR A 471 0.03 3.65 -10.38
C TYR A 471 -1.17 3.59 -11.34
N ARG A 472 -1.07 2.82 -12.42
CA ARG A 472 -2.20 2.58 -13.32
C ARG A 472 -3.34 1.86 -12.61
N GLU A 473 -3.05 0.75 -11.96
CA GLU A 473 -4.04 -0.06 -11.23
C GLU A 473 -4.70 0.74 -10.10
N SER A 474 -3.94 1.58 -9.41
CA SER A 474 -4.46 2.46 -8.35
C SER A 474 -5.42 3.52 -8.90
N MET A 475 -5.08 4.13 -10.04
CA MET A 475 -5.94 5.10 -10.71
C MET A 475 -7.21 4.42 -11.25
N GLU A 476 -7.08 3.24 -11.87
CA GLU A 476 -8.21 2.48 -12.40
C GLU A 476 -9.17 2.10 -11.27
N TYR A 477 -8.66 1.60 -10.14
CA TYR A 477 -9.48 1.31 -8.95
C TYR A 477 -10.10 2.57 -8.33
N ARG A 478 -9.42 3.73 -8.36
CA ARG A 478 -10.01 4.99 -7.91
C ARG A 478 -11.23 5.36 -8.76
N ASP A 479 -11.11 5.26 -10.08
CA ASP A 479 -12.17 5.66 -11.03
C ASP A 479 -13.38 4.72 -11.05
N GLU A 480 -13.30 3.55 -10.40
CA GLU A 480 -14.45 2.65 -10.23
C GLU A 480 -15.55 3.20 -9.32
N GLU A 481 -15.23 4.10 -8.38
CA GLU A 481 -16.20 4.64 -7.42
C GLU A 481 -15.91 6.11 -7.10
N GLU A 482 -16.93 6.96 -7.21
CA GLU A 482 -16.83 8.37 -6.84
C GLU A 482 -16.42 8.55 -5.37
N GLY A 483 -15.53 9.51 -5.11
CA GLY A 483 -15.05 9.81 -3.77
C GLY A 483 -13.86 8.97 -3.30
N ARG A 484 -13.37 8.00 -4.11
CA ARG A 484 -12.05 7.41 -3.91
C ARG A 484 -10.95 8.42 -4.28
N GLY A 485 -9.79 8.34 -3.62
CA GLY A 485 -8.63 9.18 -3.91
C GLY A 485 -7.34 8.37 -4.09
N PHE A 486 -6.41 8.86 -4.89
CA PHE A 486 -5.11 8.23 -5.15
C PHE A 486 -3.96 9.17 -4.75
N MET A 487 -3.16 8.76 -3.76
CA MET A 487 -2.09 9.57 -3.16
C MET A 487 -0.78 8.77 -3.04
N PRO A 488 0.01 8.60 -4.11
CA PRO A 488 1.24 7.81 -4.05
C PRO A 488 2.30 8.45 -3.16
N ILE A 489 3.08 7.59 -2.50
CA ILE A 489 4.32 7.98 -1.80
C ILE A 489 5.51 7.72 -2.73
N VAL A 490 6.30 8.76 -2.96
CA VAL A 490 7.43 8.79 -3.90
C VAL A 490 8.76 8.68 -3.16
N GLN A 491 9.66 7.84 -3.68
CA GLN A 491 11.04 7.74 -3.20
C GLN A 491 11.79 9.06 -3.38
N ILE A 492 12.33 9.60 -2.29
CA ILE A 492 13.38 10.64 -2.29
C ILE A 492 14.62 10.23 -1.47
N LEU A 493 14.70 8.93 -1.11
CA LEU A 493 15.67 8.37 -0.18
C LEU A 493 16.74 7.48 -0.84
N GLY A 494 17.79 7.18 -0.06
CA GLY A 494 18.74 6.08 -0.28
C GLY A 494 19.37 5.63 1.03
N SER A 495 20.04 4.47 1.05
CA SER A 495 20.70 3.94 2.26
C SER A 495 22.14 3.56 1.97
N TRP A 496 23.09 4.31 2.54
CA TRP A 496 24.53 4.10 2.36
C TRP A 496 25.13 3.47 3.61
N VAL A 497 25.76 2.31 3.48
CA VAL A 497 26.24 1.52 4.64
C VAL A 497 27.66 1.04 4.43
N GLN A 498 28.36 0.85 5.55
CA GLN A 498 29.64 0.15 5.58
C GLN A 498 29.41 -1.35 5.73
N LYS A 499 30.05 -2.17 4.89
CA LYS A 499 30.11 -3.62 5.02
C LYS A 499 31.54 -4.13 4.89
N ASP A 500 31.77 -5.38 5.27
CA ASP A 500 33.09 -6.04 5.17
C ASP A 500 33.67 -6.04 3.74
N GLU A 501 32.80 -6.11 2.72
CA GLU A 501 33.17 -6.06 1.30
C GLU A 501 33.38 -4.64 0.76
N GLY A 502 33.16 -3.61 1.59
CA GLY A 502 33.27 -2.20 1.24
C GLY A 502 31.97 -1.42 1.44
N ASP A 503 32.11 -0.09 1.41
CA ASP A 503 31.01 0.86 1.51
C ASP A 503 30.09 0.76 0.28
N GLN A 504 28.78 0.69 0.50
CA GLN A 504 27.83 0.46 -0.58
C GLN A 504 26.41 0.95 -0.27
N TRP A 505 25.60 1.13 -1.32
CA TRP A 505 24.16 1.28 -1.20
C TRP A 505 23.51 -0.05 -0.79
N GLN A 506 22.60 0.00 0.16
CA GLN A 506 21.83 -1.15 0.64
C GLN A 506 20.34 -0.90 0.48
N THR A 507 19.61 -1.89 -0.06
CA THR A 507 18.16 -1.85 -0.32
C THR A 507 17.76 -0.82 -1.38
N TRP A 508 18.10 0.45 -1.18
CA TRP A 508 17.79 1.57 -2.07
C TRP A 508 19.05 2.40 -2.38
N ILE A 509 19.25 2.67 -3.67
CA ILE A 509 20.23 3.68 -4.12
C ILE A 509 19.54 5.05 -4.13
N GLN A 510 20.24 6.09 -3.67
CA GLN A 510 19.75 7.45 -3.80
C GLN A 510 19.63 7.81 -5.28
N ALA A 511 18.49 8.36 -5.69
CA ALA A 511 18.28 8.76 -7.08
C ALA A 511 19.23 9.92 -7.46
N PRO A 512 20.01 9.81 -8.57
CA PRO A 512 20.66 10.96 -9.16
C PRO A 512 19.63 12.02 -9.61
N THR A 513 20.05 13.27 -9.75
CA THR A 513 19.16 14.44 -9.92
C THR A 513 18.07 14.25 -10.99
N ALA A 514 18.41 13.94 -12.24
CA ALA A 514 17.40 13.78 -13.29
C ALA A 514 16.48 12.57 -13.03
N THR A 515 17.00 11.44 -12.53
CA THR A 515 16.16 10.28 -12.16
C THR A 515 15.23 10.63 -11.00
N GLN A 516 15.68 11.44 -10.04
CA GLN A 516 14.82 11.95 -8.98
C GLN A 516 13.66 12.79 -9.57
N LYS A 517 13.93 13.65 -10.55
CA LYS A 517 12.89 14.40 -11.28
C LYS A 517 11.88 13.48 -11.95
N VAL A 518 12.32 12.38 -12.58
CA VAL A 518 11.39 11.36 -13.14
C VAL A 518 10.43 10.89 -12.07
N LEU A 519 10.93 10.46 -10.91
CA LEU A 519 10.10 9.92 -9.84
C LEU A 519 9.09 10.97 -9.31
N LEU A 520 9.46 12.25 -9.30
CA LEU A 520 8.59 13.36 -8.86
C LEU A 520 7.48 13.68 -9.86
N TYR A 521 7.77 13.64 -11.18
CA TYR A 521 6.76 13.95 -12.21
C TYR A 521 5.90 12.76 -12.64
N LEU A 522 6.42 11.52 -12.53
CA LEU A 522 5.76 10.33 -13.05
C LEU A 522 4.36 10.07 -12.47
N PRO A 523 4.07 10.32 -11.17
CA PRO A 523 2.72 10.21 -10.65
C PRO A 523 1.69 11.01 -11.45
N LEU A 524 2.05 12.22 -11.95
CA LEU A 524 1.16 13.10 -12.72
C LEU A 524 0.69 12.50 -14.05
N CYS A 525 1.26 11.38 -14.51
CA CYS A 525 0.74 10.61 -15.64
C CYS A 525 -0.47 9.71 -15.28
N PHE A 526 -0.88 9.68 -14.01
CA PHE A 526 -1.92 8.82 -13.46
C PHE A 526 -2.90 9.61 -12.59
N ALA A 527 -3.08 10.90 -12.89
CA ALA A 527 -4.10 11.77 -12.30
C ALA A 527 -4.15 11.79 -10.75
N PRO A 528 -3.04 11.87 -10.00
CA PRO A 528 -3.08 11.72 -8.55
C PRO A 528 -3.89 12.86 -7.90
N ASP A 529 -4.52 12.58 -6.76
CA ASP A 529 -5.20 13.57 -5.93
C ASP A 529 -4.23 14.30 -4.99
N GLY A 530 -3.04 13.71 -4.81
CA GLY A 530 -1.96 14.22 -3.99
C GLY A 530 -0.69 13.41 -4.17
N ILE A 531 0.46 13.94 -3.76
CA ILE A 531 1.73 13.22 -3.75
C ILE A 531 2.38 13.43 -2.39
N PHE A 532 2.84 12.32 -1.79
CA PHE A 532 3.70 12.36 -0.61
C PHE A 532 5.12 11.94 -0.98
N HIS A 533 6.12 12.51 -0.33
CA HIS A 533 7.51 12.03 -0.44
C HIS A 533 7.89 11.23 0.80
N TYR A 534 8.48 10.05 0.60
CA TYR A 534 8.92 9.22 1.72
C TYR A 534 10.14 9.81 2.40
N ARG A 535 9.98 10.15 3.68
CA ARG A 535 10.99 10.67 4.59
C ARG A 535 11.70 11.94 4.09
N PHE A 536 11.48 13.03 4.82
CA PHE A 536 12.04 14.34 4.56
C PHE A 536 13.38 14.57 5.27
N ARG A 537 13.52 14.02 6.49
CA ARG A 537 14.76 14.04 7.28
C ARG A 537 15.17 12.64 7.67
N GLU A 538 16.46 12.37 7.56
CA GLU A 538 17.09 11.12 8.01
C GLU A 538 18.33 11.38 8.88
N PHE A 539 18.84 10.32 9.49
CA PHE A 539 20.00 10.38 10.37
C PHE A 539 21.18 9.59 9.81
N GLN A 540 22.37 10.18 9.90
CA GLN A 540 23.63 9.57 9.51
C GLN A 540 24.56 9.51 10.72
N ASP A 541 25.46 8.54 10.77
CA ASP A 541 26.53 8.53 11.76
C ASP A 541 27.59 9.64 11.47
N PRO A 542 28.57 9.87 12.36
CA PRO A 542 29.60 10.87 12.16
C PRO A 542 30.38 10.71 10.85
N GLU A 543 30.57 9.47 10.39
CA GLU A 543 31.26 9.07 9.17
C GLU A 543 30.42 9.27 7.90
N GLY A 544 29.09 9.41 8.04
CA GLY A 544 28.16 9.69 6.95
C GLY A 544 27.40 8.46 6.43
N TYR A 545 27.47 7.32 7.13
CA TYR A 545 26.65 6.14 6.84
C TYR A 545 25.26 6.28 7.45
N GLY A 546 24.27 5.67 6.81
CA GLY A 546 22.87 5.70 7.19
C GLY A 546 21.95 6.06 6.03
N ASN A 547 20.70 6.35 6.38
CA ASN A 547 19.72 6.77 5.39
C ASN A 547 19.97 8.22 4.95
N ARG A 548 19.59 8.50 3.71
CA ARG A 548 19.67 9.81 3.06
C ARG A 548 18.28 10.18 2.56
N ALA A 549 17.95 11.47 2.63
CA ALA A 549 16.67 12.06 2.23
C ALA A 549 16.91 13.48 1.70
N ALA A 550 15.87 14.31 1.53
CA ALA A 550 16.05 15.73 1.17
C ALA A 550 16.87 16.50 2.21
N THR A 551 16.76 16.13 3.48
CA THR A 551 17.59 16.66 4.57
C THR A 551 18.14 15.53 5.44
N PHE A 552 19.24 15.79 6.14
CA PHE A 552 19.80 14.84 7.09
C PHE A 552 20.40 15.54 8.31
N SER A 553 20.55 14.79 9.40
CA SER A 553 21.29 15.22 10.60
C SER A 553 22.33 14.16 10.97
N ARG A 554 23.48 14.59 11.50
CA ARG A 554 24.52 13.67 11.99
C ARG A 554 24.28 13.31 13.46
N VAL A 555 24.14 12.02 13.76
CA VAL A 555 24.09 11.46 15.10
C VAL A 555 25.48 11.60 15.74
N GLY A 556 25.53 12.04 17.00
CA GLY A 556 26.79 12.14 17.76
C GLY A 556 27.39 13.54 17.90
N ALA A 557 26.82 14.57 17.25
CA ALA A 557 27.14 15.96 17.60
C ALA A 557 26.38 16.38 18.88
N GLU A 558 27.03 17.12 19.77
CA GLU A 558 26.37 17.71 20.94
C GLU A 558 25.13 18.51 20.48
N SER A 559 23.97 18.23 21.08
CA SER A 559 22.70 18.96 20.85
C SER A 559 21.88 18.66 19.59
N TYR A 560 21.98 17.45 18.98
CA TYR A 560 21.09 17.02 17.89
C TYR A 560 21.06 18.04 16.72
N PRO A 561 22.09 18.05 15.85
CA PRO A 561 22.36 19.17 14.96
C PRO A 561 21.18 19.47 14.02
N ASP A 562 21.03 20.76 13.71
CA ASP A 562 20.03 21.23 12.75
C ASP A 562 20.12 20.42 11.43
N PRO A 563 18.98 20.12 10.79
CA PRO A 563 18.96 19.41 9.51
C PRO A 563 19.72 20.18 8.44
N VAL A 564 20.61 19.48 7.73
CA VAL A 564 21.37 19.98 6.59
C VAL A 564 20.73 19.47 5.31
N GLU A 565 20.82 20.26 4.25
CA GLU A 565 20.33 19.92 2.91
C GLU A 565 21.21 18.84 2.29
N ASP A 566 20.58 17.80 1.74
CA ASP A 566 21.32 16.81 0.97
C ASP A 566 21.67 17.36 -0.42
N PRO A 567 22.93 17.31 -0.86
CA PRO A 567 23.38 17.96 -2.10
C PRO A 567 22.78 17.36 -3.38
N ILE A 568 22.07 16.22 -3.31
CA ILE A 568 21.50 15.52 -4.46
C ILE A 568 19.97 15.59 -4.40
N SER A 569 19.36 15.14 -3.31
CA SER A 569 17.90 15.09 -3.20
C SER A 569 17.30 16.49 -3.08
N TRP A 570 17.94 17.42 -2.35
CA TRP A 570 17.38 18.75 -2.13
C TRP A 570 17.20 19.56 -3.43
N PRO A 571 18.22 19.72 -4.31
CA PRO A 571 18.04 20.52 -5.53
C PRO A 571 16.97 19.95 -6.45
N ALA A 572 16.91 18.62 -6.62
CA ALA A 572 15.90 17.99 -7.47
C ALA A 572 14.47 18.26 -6.99
N VAL A 573 14.24 18.18 -5.68
CA VAL A 573 12.94 18.47 -5.06
C VAL A 573 12.63 19.96 -5.12
N PHE A 574 13.59 20.82 -4.80
CA PHE A 574 13.43 22.28 -4.81
C PHE A 574 13.02 22.80 -6.19
N GLU A 575 13.66 22.29 -7.26
CA GLU A 575 13.36 22.68 -8.62
C GLU A 575 12.01 22.14 -9.12
N SER A 576 11.62 20.92 -8.70
CA SER A 576 10.48 20.21 -9.28
C SER A 576 9.16 20.49 -8.56
N ASN A 577 9.18 20.61 -7.23
CA ASN A 577 7.97 20.69 -6.41
C ASN A 577 7.02 21.83 -6.80
N PRO A 578 7.49 23.06 -7.06
CA PRO A 578 6.60 24.14 -7.52
C PRO A 578 5.85 23.79 -8.82
N ARG A 579 6.54 23.14 -9.77
CA ARG A 579 5.94 22.69 -11.02
C ARG A 579 4.97 21.51 -10.81
N VAL A 580 5.38 20.52 -10.01
CA VAL A 580 4.53 19.37 -9.65
C VAL A 580 3.23 19.85 -9.01
N PHE A 581 3.29 20.81 -8.09
CA PHE A 581 2.12 21.39 -7.45
C PHE A 581 1.17 22.06 -8.45
N GLU A 582 1.67 22.93 -9.33
CA GLU A 582 0.81 23.62 -10.31
C GLU A 582 0.23 22.66 -11.35
N TYR A 583 0.98 21.65 -11.79
CA TYR A 583 0.43 20.61 -12.67
C TYR A 583 -0.61 19.74 -11.96
N GLY A 584 -0.36 19.31 -10.73
CA GLY A 584 -1.31 18.54 -9.93
C GLY A 584 -2.65 19.27 -9.76
N LYS A 585 -2.60 20.57 -9.46
CA LYS A 585 -3.80 21.43 -9.41
C LYS A 585 -4.57 21.46 -10.71
N ALA A 586 -3.88 21.56 -11.85
CA ALA A 586 -4.51 21.57 -13.15
C ALA A 586 -5.16 20.21 -13.48
N LEU A 587 -4.50 19.10 -13.12
CA LEU A 587 -4.97 17.75 -13.40
C LEU A 587 -6.19 17.32 -12.58
N LYS A 588 -6.40 17.88 -11.38
CA LYS A 588 -7.47 17.49 -10.46
C LYS A 588 -8.88 17.48 -11.08
N ASN A 589 -9.13 18.36 -12.05
CA ASN A 589 -10.43 18.49 -12.72
C ASN A 589 -10.44 17.91 -14.15
N LEU A 590 -9.43 17.12 -14.52
CA LEU A 590 -9.33 16.54 -15.85
C LEU A 590 -9.70 15.06 -15.83
N ASN A 591 -10.39 14.62 -16.87
CA ASN A 591 -10.69 13.23 -17.12
C ASN A 591 -9.44 12.54 -17.67
N TRP A 592 -8.96 11.50 -16.99
CA TRP A 592 -7.84 10.68 -17.45
C TRP A 592 -8.32 9.71 -18.54
N LEU A 593 -7.63 9.68 -19.69
CA LEU A 593 -7.99 8.86 -20.84
C LEU A 593 -7.08 7.66 -21.03
N GLY A 594 -5.92 7.65 -20.37
CA GLY A 594 -4.92 6.61 -20.52
C GLY A 594 -3.50 7.15 -20.50
N THR A 595 -2.57 6.20 -20.48
CA THR A 595 -1.14 6.48 -20.44
C THR A 595 -0.36 5.43 -21.24
N GLU A 596 0.73 5.86 -21.86
CA GLU A 596 1.59 5.03 -22.69
C GLU A 596 3.04 5.52 -22.67
N VAL A 597 3.96 4.61 -22.99
CA VAL A 597 5.37 4.95 -23.18
C VAL A 597 5.71 5.04 -24.65
N ILE A 598 6.20 6.20 -25.06
CA ILE A 598 6.57 6.52 -26.43
C ILE A 598 8.05 6.26 -26.68
N GLY A 599 8.37 5.81 -27.89
CA GLY A 599 9.73 5.53 -28.33
C GLY A 599 10.24 4.12 -28.00
N THR A 600 9.37 3.22 -27.53
CA THR A 600 9.68 1.81 -27.29
C THR A 600 8.87 0.92 -28.25
N SER A 601 9.23 -0.36 -28.37
CA SER A 601 8.42 -1.36 -29.07
C SER A 601 7.15 -1.76 -28.31
N LYS A 602 6.99 -1.27 -27.06
CA LYS A 602 5.93 -1.66 -26.12
C LYS A 602 4.70 -0.72 -26.17
N SER A 603 4.59 0.19 -27.15
CA SER A 603 3.46 1.13 -27.22
C SER A 603 2.12 0.40 -27.30
N GLN A 604 1.25 0.62 -26.30
CA GLN A 604 -0.09 0.04 -26.26
C GLN A 604 -1.08 0.82 -27.15
N GLY A 605 -2.23 0.22 -27.45
CA GLY A 605 -3.12 0.60 -28.56
C GLY A 605 -3.74 2.00 -28.52
N LYS A 606 -4.28 2.39 -29.68
CA LYS A 606 -4.71 3.74 -30.11
C LYS A 606 -6.01 4.30 -29.48
N LYS A 607 -6.46 3.85 -28.30
CA LYS A 607 -7.80 4.20 -27.76
C LYS A 607 -7.98 5.73 -27.62
N TRP A 608 -6.94 6.43 -27.18
CA TRP A 608 -6.95 7.89 -26.96
C TRP A 608 -6.97 8.75 -28.24
N HIS A 609 -6.60 8.21 -29.41
CA HIS A 609 -6.51 8.98 -30.67
C HIS A 609 -7.86 9.59 -31.09
N LYS A 610 -8.97 8.94 -30.69
CA LYS A 610 -10.30 9.43 -30.98
C LYS A 610 -10.62 10.70 -30.20
N GLN A 611 -10.17 10.76 -28.94
CA GLN A 611 -10.49 11.79 -27.95
C GLN A 611 -9.49 12.96 -27.95
N THR A 612 -8.20 12.74 -28.24
CA THR A 612 -7.17 13.80 -28.10
C THR A 612 -6.76 14.50 -29.40
N MET A 613 -7.48 14.26 -30.51
CA MET A 613 -7.16 14.73 -31.88
C MET A 613 -5.79 14.33 -32.44
N LEU A 614 -4.98 13.62 -31.66
CA LEU A 614 -3.68 13.12 -32.06
C LEU A 614 -3.83 11.93 -33.03
N GLU A 615 -3.03 11.96 -34.09
CA GLU A 615 -2.84 10.87 -35.04
C GLU A 615 -1.73 9.92 -34.57
N SER A 616 -0.64 10.47 -34.01
CA SER A 616 0.46 9.70 -33.44
C SER A 616 1.35 10.54 -32.51
N ALA A 617 2.09 9.85 -31.65
CA ALA A 617 3.20 10.39 -30.88
C ALA A 617 4.45 9.55 -31.14
N GLN A 618 5.61 10.19 -31.30
CA GLN A 618 6.88 9.51 -31.54
C GLN A 618 8.06 10.29 -30.96
N VAL A 619 9.09 9.60 -30.49
CA VAL A 619 10.37 10.22 -30.17
C VAL A 619 11.17 10.38 -31.47
N HIS A 620 11.73 11.58 -31.70
CA HIS A 620 12.65 11.82 -32.80
C HIS A 620 13.97 11.07 -32.52
N LYS A 621 14.30 10.12 -33.40
CA LYS A 621 15.52 9.31 -33.27
C LYS A 621 16.75 10.11 -33.68
N LEU A 622 17.44 10.67 -32.71
CA LEU A 622 18.70 11.40 -32.87
C LEU A 622 19.91 10.47 -32.91
N LYS A 623 19.75 9.23 -32.42
CA LYS A 623 20.81 8.24 -32.16
C LYS A 623 21.90 8.77 -31.22
N ILE A 624 21.48 9.49 -30.19
CA ILE A 624 22.37 10.11 -29.19
C ILE A 624 22.11 9.46 -27.81
N GLY A 625 23.19 9.11 -27.12
CA GLY A 625 23.19 8.44 -25.82
C GLY A 625 23.11 6.91 -25.92
N ASP A 626 23.00 6.24 -24.77
CA ASP A 626 23.06 4.77 -24.67
C ASP A 626 21.77 4.08 -25.15
N TYR A 627 20.64 4.77 -25.10
CA TYR A 627 19.35 4.32 -25.64
C TYR A 627 18.43 5.52 -25.92
N GLU A 628 17.39 5.32 -26.73
CA GLU A 628 16.36 6.33 -27.05
C GLU A 628 14.96 5.84 -26.67
N GLY A 629 14.02 6.78 -26.51
CA GLY A 629 12.64 6.50 -26.14
C GLY A 629 12.38 6.65 -24.65
N TRP A 630 11.34 5.98 -24.16
CA TRP A 630 10.92 6.04 -22.75
C TRP A 630 10.40 7.40 -22.31
N VAL A 631 9.59 8.05 -23.15
CA VAL A 631 8.80 9.20 -22.73
C VAL A 631 7.44 8.69 -22.24
N GLN A 632 7.15 8.82 -20.95
CA GLN A 632 5.81 8.53 -20.43
C GLN A 632 4.87 9.66 -20.84
N CYS A 633 3.77 9.30 -21.50
CA CYS A 633 2.74 10.23 -21.93
C CYS A 633 1.42 9.83 -21.30
N ALA A 634 0.71 10.79 -20.73
CA ALA A 634 -0.67 10.61 -20.29
C ALA A 634 -1.58 11.64 -20.94
N TRP A 635 -2.81 11.20 -21.15
CA TRP A 635 -3.79 11.86 -21.99
C TRP A 635 -4.99 12.24 -21.14
N TYR A 636 -5.41 13.49 -21.26
CA TYR A 636 -6.45 14.07 -20.43
C TYR A 636 -7.42 14.90 -21.27
N GLN A 637 -8.62 15.11 -20.74
CA GLN A 637 -9.58 16.08 -21.25
C GLN A 637 -10.18 16.90 -20.11
N ASP A 638 -10.41 18.19 -20.35
CA ASP A 638 -11.25 18.99 -19.45
C ASP A 638 -12.74 18.75 -19.73
N GLU A 639 -13.62 19.39 -18.94
CA GLU A 639 -15.08 19.31 -19.10
C GLU A 639 -15.57 19.80 -20.47
N ALA A 640 -14.80 20.68 -21.14
CA ALA A 640 -15.09 21.18 -22.48
C ALA A 640 -14.47 20.30 -23.58
N GLU A 641 -14.00 19.10 -23.22
CA GLU A 641 -13.34 18.11 -24.08
C GLU A 641 -12.03 18.60 -24.73
N ASN A 642 -11.41 19.67 -24.22
CA ASN A 642 -10.12 20.11 -24.74
C ASN A 642 -9.02 19.11 -24.34
N PRO A 643 -8.14 18.71 -25.27
CA PRO A 643 -7.05 17.79 -24.96
C PRO A 643 -5.94 18.40 -24.09
N TRP A 644 -5.46 17.60 -23.15
CA TRP A 644 -4.31 17.87 -22.30
C TRP A 644 -3.32 16.70 -22.33
N PHE A 645 -2.03 16.99 -22.18
CA PHE A 645 -0.95 16.02 -22.34
C PHE A 645 0.07 16.19 -21.21
N MET A 646 0.21 15.18 -20.34
CA MET A 646 1.33 15.13 -19.38
C MET A 646 2.45 14.28 -19.97
N LEU A 647 3.65 14.84 -20.05
CA LEU A 647 4.82 14.24 -20.68
C LEU A 647 5.96 14.16 -19.67
N VAL A 648 6.59 12.99 -19.51
CA VAL A 648 7.74 12.80 -18.60
C VAL A 648 8.84 12.06 -19.33
N ASN A 649 10.02 12.67 -19.42
CA ASN A 649 11.19 12.03 -20.01
C ASN A 649 11.87 11.10 -19.00
N ARG A 650 11.60 9.79 -19.09
CA ARG A 650 12.20 8.79 -18.17
C ARG A 650 13.65 8.47 -18.49
N ARG A 651 14.17 8.87 -19.66
CA ARG A 651 15.59 8.79 -19.98
C ARG A 651 16.33 9.91 -19.24
N ALA A 652 16.83 9.59 -18.05
CA ALA A 652 17.26 10.58 -17.08
C ALA A 652 18.77 10.57 -16.83
N ASN A 653 19.35 9.47 -16.36
CA ASN A 653 20.78 9.34 -16.12
C ASN A 653 21.32 8.04 -16.74
N TYR A 654 22.61 8.03 -17.04
CA TYR A 654 23.37 6.83 -17.41
C TYR A 654 24.35 6.48 -16.31
N PHE A 655 24.72 5.21 -16.16
CA PHE A 655 25.84 4.86 -15.30
C PHE A 655 27.14 4.88 -16.11
N ARG A 656 28.13 5.63 -15.65
CA ARG A 656 29.49 5.61 -16.20
C ARG A 656 30.47 5.22 -15.10
N PRO A 657 31.18 4.09 -15.25
CA PRO A 657 32.17 3.70 -14.26
C PRO A 657 33.31 4.72 -14.26
N VAL A 658 33.51 5.41 -13.12
CA VAL A 658 34.60 6.35 -12.90
C VAL A 658 35.58 5.73 -11.91
N ALA A 659 35.34 5.91 -10.61
CA ALA A 659 36.13 5.29 -9.55
C ALA A 659 35.57 3.91 -9.15
N ALA A 660 34.25 3.76 -9.16
CA ALA A 660 33.56 2.50 -8.89
C ALA A 660 33.13 1.83 -10.21
N SER A 661 33.30 0.51 -10.29
CA SER A 661 32.90 -0.29 -11.45
C SER A 661 31.42 -0.64 -11.47
N GLU A 662 30.73 -0.54 -10.33
CA GLU A 662 29.32 -0.90 -10.18
C GLU A 662 28.53 0.23 -9.47
N PRO A 663 27.27 0.49 -9.85
CA PRO A 663 26.40 1.50 -9.22
C PRO A 663 26.35 1.41 -7.69
N ARG A 664 26.28 0.20 -7.15
CA ARG A 664 26.16 -0.04 -5.70
C ARG A 664 27.34 0.50 -4.88
N PHE A 665 28.51 0.65 -5.48
CA PHE A 665 29.74 1.11 -4.79
C PHE A 665 30.06 2.58 -5.04
N VAL A 666 29.20 3.32 -5.74
CA VAL A 666 29.40 4.76 -5.98
C VAL A 666 29.05 5.52 -4.70
N PRO A 667 30.01 6.20 -4.02
CA PRO A 667 29.70 6.95 -2.82
C PRO A 667 28.80 8.16 -3.15
N PRO A 668 28.01 8.68 -2.18
CA PRO A 668 27.12 9.81 -2.40
C PRO A 668 27.81 11.03 -3.03
N SER A 669 29.06 11.33 -2.62
CA SER A 669 29.82 12.47 -3.15
C SER A 669 30.18 12.37 -4.63
N GLU A 670 30.18 11.16 -5.21
CA GLU A 670 30.54 10.89 -6.61
C GLU A 670 29.33 10.58 -7.49
N LEU A 671 28.12 10.55 -6.94
CA LEU A 671 26.91 10.21 -7.69
C LEU A 671 26.74 11.08 -8.94
N ALA A 672 26.94 12.40 -8.83
CA ALA A 672 26.81 13.29 -10.00
C ALA A 672 27.81 12.98 -11.12
N ASN A 673 29.02 12.53 -10.76
CA ASN A 673 30.08 12.20 -11.73
C ASN A 673 29.86 10.83 -12.39
N SER A 674 29.43 9.83 -11.60
CA SER A 674 29.16 8.47 -12.10
C SER A 674 27.79 8.33 -12.74
N PHE A 675 26.86 9.27 -12.51
CA PHE A 675 25.53 9.29 -13.10
C PHE A 675 25.23 10.57 -13.89
N PRO A 676 25.96 10.85 -14.99
CA PRO A 676 25.68 12.02 -15.81
C PRO A 676 24.26 11.98 -16.36
N GLU A 677 23.65 13.16 -16.48
CA GLU A 677 22.34 13.31 -17.11
C GLU A 677 22.39 12.88 -18.58
N ALA A 678 21.30 12.30 -19.04
CA ALA A 678 21.12 11.94 -20.43
C ALA A 678 20.86 13.18 -21.30
N GLU A 679 21.13 13.06 -22.59
CA GLU A 679 20.80 14.13 -23.53
C GLU A 679 19.27 14.32 -23.64
N PRO A 680 18.78 15.56 -23.88
CA PRO A 680 17.37 15.82 -24.11
C PRO A 680 16.75 14.97 -25.23
N GLN A 681 15.45 14.69 -25.12
CA GLN A 681 14.66 14.02 -26.16
C GLN A 681 13.68 14.99 -26.81
N ILE A 682 13.38 14.78 -28.10
CA ILE A 682 12.33 15.54 -28.80
C ILE A 682 11.14 14.61 -29.02
N LEU A 683 10.02 14.93 -28.36
CA LEU A 683 8.74 14.29 -28.63
C LEU A 683 8.04 15.03 -29.76
N ILE A 684 7.62 14.27 -30.77
CA ILE A 684 6.82 14.79 -31.89
C ILE A 684 5.38 14.32 -31.70
N LEU A 685 4.49 15.26 -31.47
CA LEU A 685 3.04 15.05 -31.45
C LEU A 685 2.47 15.41 -32.82
N ARG A 686 1.88 14.44 -33.52
CA ARG A 686 1.21 14.66 -34.81
C ARG A 686 -0.30 14.64 -34.61
N PHE A 687 -0.94 15.71 -35.04
CA PHE A 687 -2.39 15.89 -34.96
C PHE A 687 -3.07 15.51 -36.27
N ASP A 688 -4.29 14.98 -36.18
CA ASP A 688 -5.13 14.80 -37.37
C ASP A 688 -5.47 16.17 -37.95
N LYS A 689 -5.03 16.41 -39.19
CA LYS A 689 -5.19 17.71 -39.87
C LYS A 689 -6.64 18.16 -39.97
N LYS A 690 -7.59 17.24 -40.19
CA LYS A 690 -9.00 17.58 -40.34
C LYS A 690 -9.62 17.93 -38.99
N LYS A 691 -9.36 17.12 -37.95
CA LYS A 691 -9.85 17.40 -36.59
C LYS A 691 -9.28 18.72 -36.07
N LEU A 692 -7.98 18.93 -36.24
CA LEU A 692 -7.30 20.13 -35.80
C LEU A 692 -7.81 21.39 -36.51
N ALA A 693 -8.04 21.32 -37.83
CA ALA A 693 -8.62 22.42 -38.59
C ALA A 693 -10.08 22.72 -38.20
N ALA A 694 -10.85 21.69 -37.85
CA ALA A 694 -12.22 21.83 -37.36
C ALA A 694 -12.28 22.45 -35.96
N TRP A 695 -11.28 22.19 -35.13
CA TRP A 695 -11.23 22.69 -33.76
C TRP A 695 -11.00 24.20 -33.68
N GLY A 696 -10.13 24.77 -34.54
CA GLY A 696 -9.90 26.21 -34.52
C GLY A 696 -8.77 26.71 -35.42
N LYS A 697 -8.69 28.05 -35.57
CA LYS A 697 -7.57 28.71 -36.26
C LYS A 697 -6.38 28.81 -35.31
N ASN A 698 -5.18 28.57 -35.83
CA ASN A 698 -3.90 28.71 -35.12
C ASN A 698 -3.85 27.96 -33.77
N PRO A 699 -4.02 26.62 -33.78
CA PRO A 699 -3.86 25.79 -32.60
C PRO A 699 -2.41 25.82 -32.09
N VAL A 700 -2.26 25.87 -30.76
CA VAL A 700 -0.97 25.80 -30.06
C VAL A 700 -1.10 24.92 -28.83
N LEU A 701 0.04 24.42 -28.32
CA LEU A 701 0.09 23.79 -27.01
C LEU A 701 0.60 24.81 -25.98
N PHE A 702 -0.07 24.93 -24.85
CA PHE A 702 0.26 25.86 -23.77
C PHE A 702 0.69 25.10 -22.51
N ASP A 703 1.83 25.49 -21.95
CA ASP A 703 2.30 25.03 -20.65
C ASP A 703 1.83 26.01 -19.56
N PRO A 704 0.95 25.59 -18.63
CA PRO A 704 0.37 26.49 -17.64
C PRO A 704 1.35 26.95 -16.57
N TYR A 705 2.45 26.21 -16.33
CA TYR A 705 3.46 26.57 -15.33
C TYR A 705 4.49 27.52 -15.93
N GLU A 706 5.09 27.15 -17.06
CA GLU A 706 6.11 27.98 -17.72
C GLU A 706 5.52 29.17 -18.47
N LYS A 707 4.21 29.14 -18.72
CA LYS A 707 3.49 30.12 -19.55
C LYS A 707 4.07 30.21 -20.97
N THR A 708 4.47 29.06 -21.50
CA THR A 708 5.14 28.92 -22.80
C THR A 708 4.20 28.31 -23.83
N LEU A 709 4.31 28.78 -25.08
CA LEU A 709 3.58 28.23 -26.22
C LEU A 709 4.48 27.39 -27.11
N TYR A 710 4.00 26.21 -27.46
CA TYR A 710 4.63 25.34 -28.45
C TYR A 710 3.80 25.37 -29.74
N PRO A 711 4.38 25.90 -30.84
CA PRO A 711 3.66 26.05 -32.09
C PRO A 711 3.36 24.69 -32.73
N ILE A 712 2.15 24.54 -33.27
CA ILE A 712 1.77 23.40 -34.10
C ILE A 712 1.96 23.81 -35.57
N VAL A 713 3.04 23.33 -36.20
CA VAL A 713 3.37 23.62 -37.60
C VAL A 713 3.13 22.37 -38.44
N ASN A 714 2.38 22.50 -39.54
CA ASN A 714 2.02 21.36 -40.40
C ASN A 714 1.34 20.21 -39.64
N ALA A 715 0.50 20.55 -38.64
CA ALA A 715 -0.13 19.61 -37.71
C ALA A 715 0.85 18.80 -36.86
N GLN A 716 2.02 19.36 -36.56
CA GLN A 716 3.00 18.76 -35.66
C GLN A 716 3.49 19.76 -34.61
N ALA A 717 3.55 19.32 -33.36
CA ALA A 717 4.31 20.00 -32.31
C ALA A 717 5.59 19.20 -32.02
N GLN A 718 6.69 19.92 -31.80
CA GLN A 718 7.96 19.35 -31.35
C GLN A 718 8.26 19.86 -29.95
N ILE A 719 8.35 18.94 -28.99
CA ILE A 719 8.53 19.25 -27.58
C ILE A 719 9.90 18.76 -27.15
N LEU A 720 10.80 19.68 -26.81
CA LEU A 720 12.09 19.36 -26.20
C LEU A 720 11.89 19.05 -24.72
N LEU A 721 12.30 17.85 -24.32
CA LEU A 721 12.22 17.35 -22.96
C LEU A 721 13.65 17.07 -22.46
N PRO A 722 14.22 17.90 -21.58
CA PRO A 722 15.48 17.60 -20.92
C PRO A 722 15.39 16.28 -20.10
N ALA A 723 16.54 15.75 -19.68
CA ALA A 723 16.59 14.55 -18.86
C ALA A 723 15.76 14.68 -17.59
N GLY A 724 14.88 13.70 -17.35
CA GLY A 724 14.06 13.65 -16.13
C GLY A 724 12.90 14.65 -16.06
N GLU A 725 12.80 15.60 -16.97
CA GLU A 725 11.83 16.69 -16.89
C GLU A 725 10.41 16.26 -17.28
N GLY A 726 9.43 16.92 -16.65
CA GLY A 726 8.01 16.77 -16.91
C GLY A 726 7.35 18.05 -17.45
N ARG A 727 6.37 17.90 -18.37
CA ARG A 727 5.59 19.01 -18.95
C ARG A 727 4.11 18.65 -19.05
N LEU A 728 3.24 19.56 -18.61
CA LEU A 728 1.79 19.50 -18.85
C LEU A 728 1.44 20.49 -19.96
N LEU A 729 0.78 20.03 -21.01
CA LEU A 729 0.45 20.84 -22.17
C LEU A 729 -1.05 20.79 -22.46
N GLN A 730 -1.68 21.94 -22.59
CA GLN A 730 -3.08 22.07 -23.04
C GLN A 730 -3.13 22.45 -24.51
N LEU A 731 -3.99 21.82 -25.30
CA LEU A 731 -4.32 22.32 -26.63
C LEU A 731 -5.26 23.52 -26.51
N VAL A 732 -4.81 24.71 -26.93
CA VAL A 732 -5.56 25.98 -26.84
C VAL A 732 -5.51 26.78 -28.14
N LYS A 733 -6.59 27.51 -28.45
CA LYS A 733 -6.60 28.38 -29.63
C LYS A 733 -5.77 29.58 -29.28
N HIS A 734 -4.90 30.03 -30.17
CA HIS A 734 -4.11 31.24 -29.91
C HIS A 734 -4.96 32.48 -29.63
N SER A 735 -6.24 32.51 -30.05
CA SER A 735 -7.17 33.60 -29.74
C SER A 735 -7.70 33.61 -28.30
N ASP A 736 -7.55 32.50 -27.58
CA ASP A 736 -8.16 32.28 -26.26
C ASP A 736 -7.17 32.58 -25.12
N LEU A 737 -5.92 32.93 -25.48
CA LEU A 737 -4.84 33.40 -24.62
C LEU A 737 -4.65 34.90 -24.84
#